data_AF-A0AAD5XGX4-F1
#
_entry.id   AF-A0AAD5XGX4-F1
#
_cell.length_a   1.000
_cell.length_b   1.000
_cell.length_c   1.000
_cell.angle_alpha   90.00
_cell.angle_beta   90.00
_cell.angle_gamma   90.00
#
_symmetry.space_group_name_H-M   'P 1'
#
loop_
_entity.id
_entity.type
_entity.pdbx_description
1 polymer ?
#
loop_
_entity_poly.entity_id
_entity_poly.type
_entity_poly.pdbx_seq_one_letter_code
_entity_poly.pdbx_strand_id
1 'polypeptide(L)'
;MPPLSEEQVLHDKHFAGSKLAGIVRQAVKRALKEALEAAGATADNTALILSGGLDTSILADAATALQPFRFTHAATTAVLPPDYREQPISTTSSSSKIRAGEIVDLRAELDARLDLPHARRVAAANGIELHAVEIAAGEAMSRLMRDDGAGADVGTVIVGGVEQEETEFRPLPFCVGTLQTFDPMDLRGSVGLAVALRAVRRLGLTRVVTGDAADELFGGYAFLTRLTDAQLRAWIARFIKNEHLESELENEDSVRNDSYNKHATFSSVPLCHALGLQIVQPYLHSAVVSAAVKCHKIDLIAADPLDPSLIHGKFVLRAAFPEATSRWRRKVPLETGCGTSQIGQVFASSMPSHILSQNIDHVYSKYGIVIRDAEHLYYFRIFARLFAEEIPPDPKFPREVVDVVALTGSATERFAHNLSAQSIKWNTAIPRFGSDPCIKCGFQLERKDEYFCKTCGAWPARHGVWFNGGKEKQFIGFFVLIMKFYLDDLPVLFPYESIYPEQYAYMRDMKKALDAKGHCLLESPSGTGKTVSLLSLIVSYQQHYPEKRKLIYCSRTVPEIEKALAELQRLMEYRKRYVGNEQFLGLGLTSRRNLCIHSEISKEKRGNVVDARCRSLTAPWVRTETTKIQHPDQLCEYFENLEAADIEGTAAMPSGVYTLDDLKEYGKEKKQCPYFLSRKMLSSANVVIYSYHYLLDPKVATMVSRELSKDCIVVFDEAHNIDNVCTESLSVDLTRPILDASTRSITALAEKIEDLKANNSEKLQNEYNRLVEGLKEVQEARNAEELMANPVLPDDILNDAVPGNIRRAEHFVAFLRRFIEYLKTRMRVMHVVAESPVSFLQHVREITFIERKPLRFCSERLSSLIRTLELTDLSDYGALSKVAAFATLVSTYQKGFMLILEPFENDHDTIPNPVLHLTCLDATLAMKPVFERFSSVVITSGTLSPMELYPTLLGFKPVVVESYMMTLARNCFLPLTITRGSDQVAISSKFEVRNDLAIVRNYGNILLEFAKCVPDGLVCFFPSYLYLESIVASWNELGMLQDLLKYKLVFIETPDAAETSLALENYRKACDNGRGAVLLSVARGKVSEGVDFDHNYGRAVILFGIPYQYTESRILKARLEYLRDNFKVRENDFLTFDAMRHGAQCVGRVLRGKSDYGLMVFADKRFARADKRAKLPKWIQVEMSEAYVNLSTDMAVATAKKFLRSMAQPFEHSQLGISLWDDKLLAENIAKDKGKRRRAQINDDDPMNE
;
A
#
# COMPACT_ATOMS: atom_id res chain seq x y z
N MET A 1 -44.90 -48.92 21.02
CA MET A 1 -44.62 -49.36 22.40
C MET A 1 -45.51 -48.56 23.34
N PRO A 2 -46.04 -49.13 24.44
CA PRO A 2 -46.78 -48.32 25.41
C PRO A 2 -45.81 -47.31 26.05
N PRO A 3 -46.28 -46.12 26.46
CA PRO A 3 -45.44 -45.14 27.13
C PRO A 3 -44.98 -45.75 28.47
N LEU A 4 -43.67 -45.79 28.68
CA LEU A 4 -43.09 -46.07 30.00
C LEU A 4 -43.65 -45.05 30.99
N SER A 5 -44.09 -45.50 32.16
CA SER A 5 -44.57 -44.62 33.23
C SER A 5 -43.43 -43.70 33.71
N GLU A 6 -43.75 -42.45 34.07
CA GLU A 6 -42.79 -41.43 34.51
C GLU A 6 -41.83 -41.90 35.62
N GLU A 7 -42.21 -42.90 36.41
CA GLU A 7 -41.39 -43.48 37.48
C GLU A 7 -40.26 -44.41 36.98
N GLN A 8 -40.37 -45.01 35.78
CA GLN A 8 -39.35 -45.95 35.29
C GLN A 8 -38.15 -45.26 34.63
N VAL A 9 -38.29 -44.02 34.16
CA VAL A 9 -37.16 -43.25 33.59
C VAL A 9 -36.23 -42.70 34.68
N LEU A 10 -36.70 -42.63 35.92
CA LEU A 10 -35.96 -42.09 37.07
C LEU A 10 -35.02 -43.10 37.73
N HIS A 11 -35.15 -44.41 37.46
CA HIS A 11 -34.56 -45.44 38.31
C HIS A 11 -33.37 -46.20 37.73
N ASP A 12 -33.02 -46.03 36.45
CA ASP A 12 -31.86 -46.71 35.85
C ASP A 12 -30.55 -45.91 35.99
N LYS A 13 -29.72 -46.47 36.86
CA LYS A 13 -28.44 -45.97 37.34
C LYS A 13 -27.39 -46.01 36.23
N HIS A 14 -27.29 -44.92 35.47
CA HIS A 14 -26.00 -44.38 35.00
C HIS A 14 -26.09 -42.87 34.71
N PHE A 15 -26.86 -42.12 35.50
CA PHE A 15 -26.76 -40.66 35.51
C PHE A 15 -25.49 -40.24 36.28
N ALA A 16 -24.37 -40.11 35.57
CA ALA A 16 -23.15 -39.48 36.09
C ALA A 16 -23.32 -37.96 36.39
N GLY A 17 -24.55 -37.42 36.32
CA GLY A 17 -24.86 -36.00 36.47
C GLY A 17 -25.90 -35.64 37.55
N SER A 18 -26.29 -36.53 38.48
CA SER A 18 -27.34 -36.18 39.49
C SER A 18 -26.92 -35.03 40.43
N LYS A 19 -25.63 -34.95 40.78
CA LYS A 19 -25.08 -33.86 41.59
C LYS A 19 -24.95 -32.56 40.79
N LEU A 20 -24.53 -32.65 39.52
CA LEU A 20 -24.34 -31.48 38.65
C LEU A 20 -25.68 -30.88 38.20
N ALA A 21 -26.66 -31.70 37.85
CA ALA A 21 -28.01 -31.26 37.54
C ALA A 21 -28.68 -30.56 38.74
N GLY A 22 -28.44 -31.06 39.96
CA GLY A 22 -28.87 -30.38 41.19
C GLY A 22 -28.22 -29.00 41.38
N ILE A 23 -26.92 -28.88 41.11
CA ILE A 23 -26.18 -27.60 41.15
C ILE A 23 -26.74 -26.63 40.12
N VAL A 24 -26.97 -27.08 38.87
CA VAL A 24 -27.53 -26.25 37.79
C VAL A 24 -28.96 -25.80 38.15
N ARG A 25 -29.80 -26.69 38.71
CA ARG A 25 -31.16 -26.35 39.14
C ARG A 25 -31.16 -25.24 40.21
N GLN A 26 -30.28 -25.36 41.21
CA GLN A 26 -30.15 -24.35 42.26
C GLN A 26 -29.58 -23.04 41.71
N ALA A 27 -28.59 -23.11 40.82
CA ALA A 27 -27.99 -21.93 40.20
C ALA A 27 -29.01 -21.13 39.38
N VAL A 28 -29.84 -21.78 38.55
CA VAL A 28 -30.88 -21.12 37.75
C VAL A 28 -31.97 -20.49 38.63
N LYS A 29 -32.45 -21.20 39.67
CA LYS A 29 -33.44 -20.65 40.61
C LYS A 29 -32.88 -19.44 41.39
N ARG A 30 -31.64 -19.54 41.86
CA ARG A 30 -30.95 -18.46 42.56
C ARG A 30 -30.75 -17.25 41.66
N ALA A 31 -30.24 -17.47 40.45
CA ALA A 31 -30.02 -16.42 39.46
C ALA A 31 -31.29 -15.67 39.09
N LEU A 32 -32.40 -16.39 38.87
CA LEU A 32 -33.68 -15.78 38.57
C LEU A 32 -34.16 -14.90 39.74
N LYS A 33 -34.06 -15.40 40.97
CA LYS A 33 -34.44 -14.64 42.18
C LYS A 33 -33.59 -13.38 42.35
N GLU A 34 -32.26 -13.51 42.36
CA GLU A 34 -31.33 -12.40 42.56
C GLU A 34 -31.43 -11.37 41.43
N ALA A 35 -31.63 -11.79 40.18
CA ALA A 35 -31.79 -10.88 39.04
C ALA A 35 -33.11 -10.10 39.09
N LEU A 36 -34.20 -10.71 39.57
CA LEU A 36 -35.49 -10.03 39.75
C LEU A 36 -35.45 -9.04 40.93
N GLU A 37 -34.79 -9.41 42.03
CA GLU A 37 -34.57 -8.53 43.18
C GLU A 37 -33.69 -7.32 42.79
N ALA A 38 -32.60 -7.55 42.04
CA ALA A 38 -31.72 -6.49 41.54
C ALA A 38 -32.43 -5.55 40.55
N ALA A 39 -33.38 -6.06 39.77
CA ALA A 39 -34.24 -5.24 38.89
C ALA A 39 -35.33 -4.47 39.66
N GLY A 40 -35.41 -4.60 40.98
CA GLY A 40 -36.39 -3.93 41.84
C GLY A 40 -37.82 -4.43 41.63
N ALA A 41 -38.00 -5.71 41.26
CA ALA A 41 -39.32 -6.30 41.08
C ALA A 41 -40.07 -6.36 42.43
N THR A 42 -41.32 -5.93 42.43
CA THR A 42 -42.27 -6.03 43.56
C THR A 42 -43.47 -6.86 43.12
N ALA A 43 -44.29 -7.34 44.06
CA ALA A 43 -45.47 -8.16 43.75
C ALA A 43 -46.47 -7.47 42.78
N ASP A 44 -46.44 -6.13 42.70
CA ASP A 44 -47.34 -5.31 41.88
C ASP A 44 -46.77 -4.92 40.50
N ASN A 45 -45.49 -5.22 40.22
CA ASN A 45 -44.85 -4.95 38.93
C ASN A 45 -44.53 -6.26 38.19
N THR A 46 -45.53 -6.79 37.50
CA THR A 46 -45.52 -8.10 36.83
C THR A 46 -44.44 -8.18 35.73
N ALA A 47 -43.67 -9.28 35.71
CA ALA A 47 -42.65 -9.55 34.69
C ALA A 47 -43.20 -10.49 33.60
N LEU A 48 -42.90 -10.22 32.32
CA LEU A 48 -43.25 -11.13 31.23
C LEU A 48 -42.10 -12.11 30.93
N ILE A 49 -42.40 -13.40 30.91
CA ILE A 49 -41.47 -14.42 30.37
C ILE A 49 -41.84 -14.64 28.91
N LEU A 50 -40.92 -14.29 28.00
CA LEU A 50 -41.06 -14.59 26.58
C LEU A 50 -40.76 -16.06 26.36
N SER A 51 -41.76 -16.85 25.98
CA SER A 51 -41.62 -18.30 25.82
C SER A 51 -41.64 -18.74 24.36
N GLY A 52 -40.64 -19.55 24.00
CA GLY A 52 -40.48 -20.11 22.65
C GLY A 52 -39.63 -21.39 22.60
N GLY A 53 -39.02 -21.80 23.71
CA GLY A 53 -38.14 -22.97 23.80
C GLY A 53 -37.94 -23.47 25.23
N LEU A 54 -37.17 -24.56 25.37
CA LEU A 54 -36.91 -25.25 26.65
C LEU A 54 -36.38 -24.32 27.76
N ASP A 55 -35.45 -23.46 27.41
CA ASP A 55 -34.79 -22.51 28.31
C ASP A 55 -35.79 -21.53 28.94
N THR A 56 -36.76 -21.06 28.16
CA THR A 56 -37.81 -20.17 28.66
C THR A 56 -38.88 -20.88 29.48
N SER A 57 -39.22 -22.15 29.17
CA SER A 57 -40.14 -22.93 30.01
C SER A 57 -39.50 -23.29 31.35
N ILE A 58 -38.19 -23.59 31.36
CA ILE A 58 -37.44 -23.82 32.60
C ILE A 58 -37.46 -22.57 33.49
N LEU A 59 -37.34 -21.38 32.92
CA LEU A 59 -37.46 -20.13 33.69
C LEU A 59 -38.88 -19.91 34.22
N ALA A 60 -39.91 -20.25 33.44
CA ALA A 60 -41.31 -20.19 33.90
C ALA A 60 -41.59 -21.15 35.07
N ASP A 61 -41.06 -22.37 35.01
CA ASP A 61 -41.18 -23.36 36.08
C ASP A 61 -40.27 -23.04 37.29
N ALA A 62 -39.15 -22.35 37.06
CA ALA A 62 -38.35 -21.80 38.16
C ALA A 62 -39.05 -20.62 38.84
N ALA A 63 -39.83 -19.84 38.09
CA ALA A 63 -40.56 -18.67 38.57
C ALA A 63 -41.77 -19.05 39.46
N THR A 64 -42.47 -20.15 39.17
CA THR A 64 -43.59 -20.66 40.02
C THR A 64 -43.15 -20.98 41.46
N ALA A 65 -41.88 -21.30 41.68
CA ALA A 65 -41.31 -21.56 43.02
C ALA A 65 -40.92 -20.28 43.80
N LEU A 66 -41.04 -19.09 43.19
CA LEU A 66 -40.58 -17.81 43.76
C LEU A 66 -41.79 -16.92 44.14
N GLN A 67 -42.48 -17.28 45.23
CA GLN A 67 -43.43 -16.38 45.90
C GLN A 67 -42.66 -15.20 46.56
N PRO A 68 -43.09 -13.92 46.46
CA PRO A 68 -44.42 -13.43 46.07
C PRO A 68 -44.50 -12.77 44.66
N PHE A 69 -43.63 -13.12 43.71
CA PHE A 69 -43.61 -12.48 42.39
C PHE A 69 -44.76 -12.98 41.48
N ARG A 70 -45.51 -12.06 40.85
CA ARG A 70 -46.49 -12.40 39.80
C ARG A 70 -45.83 -12.35 38.43
N PHE A 71 -46.05 -13.37 37.61
CA PHE A 71 -45.52 -13.47 36.25
C PHE A 71 -46.66 -13.58 35.24
N THR A 72 -46.47 -12.99 34.06
CA THR A 72 -47.34 -13.20 32.91
C THR A 72 -46.55 -13.98 31.86
N HIS A 73 -47.17 -15.00 31.28
CA HIS A 73 -46.50 -15.90 30.34
C HIS A 73 -46.98 -15.63 28.91
N ALA A 74 -46.06 -15.31 27.97
CA ALA A 74 -46.39 -15.11 26.56
C ALA A 74 -45.73 -16.20 25.71
N ALA A 75 -46.51 -16.94 24.92
CA ALA A 75 -46.03 -17.95 23.99
C ALA A 75 -45.92 -17.41 22.56
N THR A 76 -44.69 -17.31 22.05
CA THR A 76 -44.43 -17.01 20.64
C THR A 76 -44.30 -18.31 19.86
N THR A 77 -45.41 -18.91 19.46
CA THR A 77 -45.41 -20.11 18.60
C THR A 77 -46.45 -20.02 17.50
N ALA A 78 -46.01 -20.10 16.24
CA ALA A 78 -46.78 -20.71 15.16
C ALA A 78 -46.67 -22.23 15.30
N VAL A 79 -47.81 -22.91 15.29
CA VAL A 79 -47.88 -24.38 15.31
C VAL A 79 -47.61 -24.88 13.89
N LEU A 80 -46.47 -25.53 13.66
CA LEU A 80 -46.31 -26.47 12.55
C LEU A 80 -46.52 -27.90 13.09
N PRO A 81 -47.27 -28.77 12.40
CA PRO A 81 -47.59 -30.11 12.90
C PRO A 81 -46.33 -31.00 13.04
N PRO A 82 -46.38 -32.06 13.88
CA PRO A 82 -45.22 -32.93 14.16
C PRO A 82 -44.65 -33.68 12.95
N ASP A 83 -45.42 -33.82 11.86
CA ASP A 83 -45.10 -34.69 10.73
C ASP A 83 -44.59 -33.97 9.46
N TYR A 84 -44.20 -32.71 9.53
CA TYR A 84 -43.57 -32.04 8.38
C TYR A 84 -42.10 -32.48 8.22
N ARG A 85 -41.90 -33.71 7.71
CA ARG A 85 -40.68 -34.08 6.98
C ARG A 85 -40.66 -33.30 5.66
N GLU A 86 -39.51 -32.72 5.34
CA GLU A 86 -39.21 -32.08 4.06
C GLU A 86 -39.82 -32.86 2.88
N GLN A 87 -40.89 -32.32 2.28
CA GLN A 87 -41.22 -32.60 0.89
C GLN A 87 -41.17 -31.28 0.12
N PRO A 88 -40.47 -31.25 -1.03
CA PRO A 88 -40.48 -30.08 -1.89
C PRO A 88 -41.89 -29.93 -2.46
N ILE A 89 -42.47 -28.74 -2.35
CA ILE A 89 -43.70 -28.39 -3.06
C ILE A 89 -43.36 -28.46 -4.55
N SER A 90 -43.80 -29.53 -5.20
CA SER A 90 -43.73 -29.67 -6.65
C SER A 90 -44.66 -28.65 -7.29
N THR A 91 -44.11 -27.89 -8.22
CA THR A 91 -44.80 -27.00 -9.14
C THR A 91 -45.81 -27.77 -9.99
N THR A 92 -47.11 -27.66 -9.71
CA THR A 92 -48.17 -27.84 -10.71
C THR A 92 -49.39 -26.97 -10.41
N SER A 93 -49.87 -26.35 -11.48
CA SER A 93 -51.00 -25.44 -11.62
C SER A 93 -52.32 -25.92 -11.00
N SER A 94 -53.04 -25.03 -10.32
CA SER A 94 -54.40 -24.62 -10.69
C SER A 94 -54.97 -23.62 -9.68
N SER A 95 -55.60 -22.59 -10.23
CA SER A 95 -56.43 -21.62 -9.54
C SER A 95 -57.62 -22.27 -8.83
N SER A 96 -57.77 -22.05 -7.52
CA SER A 96 -59.08 -22.13 -6.88
C SER A 96 -59.21 -21.03 -5.81
N LYS A 97 -60.14 -20.12 -6.10
CA LYS A 97 -60.59 -19.02 -5.23
C LYS A 97 -61.24 -19.62 -3.98
N ILE A 98 -60.66 -19.41 -2.81
CA ILE A 98 -61.41 -19.53 -1.55
C ILE A 98 -62.25 -18.25 -1.44
N ARG A 99 -63.58 -18.40 -1.53
CA ARG A 99 -64.53 -17.29 -1.40
C ARG A 99 -64.60 -16.86 0.08
N ALA A 100 -64.62 -15.55 0.31
CA ALA A 100 -64.95 -14.95 1.59
C ALA A 100 -66.38 -15.38 1.99
N GLY A 101 -66.52 -16.26 2.99
CA GLY A 101 -67.83 -16.74 3.44
C GLY A 101 -67.81 -17.89 4.44
N GLU A 102 -66.74 -18.69 4.52
CA GLU A 102 -66.65 -19.79 5.48
C GLU A 102 -65.64 -19.45 6.59
N ILE A 103 -66.06 -18.58 7.52
CA ILE A 103 -65.43 -18.45 8.85
C ILE A 103 -66.04 -19.56 9.70
N VAL A 104 -65.53 -20.78 9.55
CA VAL A 104 -65.81 -21.87 10.50
C VAL A 104 -64.68 -21.87 11.52
N ASP A 105 -65.02 -21.42 12.72
CA ASP A 105 -64.48 -21.69 14.07
C ASP A 105 -63.06 -22.28 14.23
N LEU A 106 -62.06 -21.70 13.52
CA LEU A 106 -60.63 -22.00 13.69
C LEU A 106 -60.13 -21.79 15.13
N ARG A 107 -60.85 -20.99 15.93
CA ARG A 107 -60.49 -20.67 17.33
C ARG A 107 -60.70 -21.86 18.26
N ALA A 108 -61.83 -22.56 18.12
CA ALA A 108 -62.13 -23.76 18.89
C ALA A 108 -61.18 -24.93 18.55
N GLU A 109 -60.78 -25.03 17.28
CA GLU A 109 -59.88 -26.10 16.81
C GLU A 109 -58.41 -25.83 17.20
N LEU A 110 -57.99 -24.57 17.30
CA LEU A 110 -56.67 -24.18 17.81
C LEU A 110 -56.58 -24.34 19.33
N ASP A 111 -57.63 -23.96 20.08
CA ASP A 111 -57.72 -24.10 21.54
C ASP A 111 -57.63 -25.58 21.99
N ALA A 112 -58.20 -26.50 21.21
CA ALA A 112 -58.10 -27.95 21.46
C ALA A 112 -56.72 -28.54 21.12
N ARG A 113 -55.98 -27.94 20.17
CA ARG A 113 -54.68 -28.44 19.67
C ARG A 113 -53.47 -27.95 20.48
N LEU A 114 -53.64 -26.88 21.27
CA LEU A 114 -52.59 -26.22 22.06
C LEU A 114 -52.51 -26.69 23.53
N ASP A 115 -53.46 -27.53 23.98
CA ASP A 115 -53.68 -27.90 25.40
C ASP A 115 -53.68 -26.68 26.37
N LEU A 116 -54.13 -25.53 25.85
CA LEU A 116 -54.35 -24.28 26.58
C LEU A 116 -55.22 -24.46 27.85
N PRO A 117 -56.22 -25.36 27.89
CA PRO A 117 -56.97 -25.66 29.12
C PRO A 117 -56.12 -26.33 30.21
N HIS A 118 -55.10 -27.12 29.87
CA HIS A 118 -54.16 -27.66 30.85
C HIS A 118 -53.19 -26.58 31.33
N ALA A 119 -52.61 -25.78 30.42
CA ALA A 119 -51.73 -24.66 30.76
C ALA A 119 -52.44 -23.58 31.62
N ARG A 120 -53.70 -23.25 31.31
CA ARG A 120 -54.54 -22.35 32.13
C ARG A 120 -54.91 -22.98 33.47
N ARG A 121 -55.12 -24.31 33.56
CA ARG A 121 -55.35 -25.03 34.83
C ARG A 121 -54.11 -25.08 35.71
N VAL A 122 -52.94 -25.34 35.15
CA VAL A 122 -51.65 -25.35 35.87
C VAL A 122 -51.28 -23.93 36.30
N ALA A 123 -51.53 -22.92 35.47
CA ALA A 123 -51.35 -21.51 35.83
C ALA A 123 -52.32 -21.07 36.94
N ALA A 124 -53.60 -21.44 36.84
CA ALA A 124 -54.60 -21.16 37.87
C ALA A 124 -54.31 -21.89 39.20
N ALA A 125 -53.82 -23.14 39.16
CA ALA A 125 -53.40 -23.90 40.33
C ALA A 125 -52.18 -23.29 41.05
N ASN A 126 -51.38 -22.49 40.34
CA ASN A 126 -50.18 -21.83 40.86
C ASN A 126 -50.33 -20.29 41.01
N GLY A 127 -51.53 -19.74 40.84
CA GLY A 127 -51.81 -18.30 41.03
C GLY A 127 -51.25 -17.37 39.93
N ILE A 128 -51.08 -17.86 38.71
CA ILE A 128 -50.50 -17.15 37.55
C ILE A 128 -51.60 -16.67 36.60
N GLU A 129 -51.62 -15.37 36.30
CA GLU A 129 -52.49 -14.77 35.26
C GLU A 129 -51.85 -14.93 33.87
N LEU A 130 -52.50 -15.72 33.01
CA LEU A 130 -51.96 -16.11 31.71
C LEU A 130 -52.60 -15.27 30.59
N HIS A 131 -51.94 -14.18 30.20
CA HIS A 131 -52.32 -13.39 29.03
C HIS A 131 -51.73 -14.02 27.76
N ALA A 132 -52.55 -14.74 27.00
CA ALA A 132 -52.16 -15.25 25.70
C ALA A 132 -52.08 -14.09 24.68
N VAL A 133 -50.89 -13.55 24.46
CA VAL A 133 -50.64 -12.65 23.32
C VAL A 133 -50.37 -13.53 22.10
N GLU A 134 -51.43 -13.85 21.36
CA GLU A 134 -51.34 -14.60 20.09
C GLU A 134 -50.67 -13.71 19.03
N ILE A 135 -49.37 -13.88 18.83
CA ILE A 135 -48.66 -13.21 17.73
C ILE A 135 -48.74 -14.11 16.51
N ALA A 136 -49.85 -14.03 15.77
CA ALA A 136 -49.99 -14.64 14.44
C ALA A 136 -49.19 -13.84 13.38
N ALA A 137 -47.86 -13.81 13.52
CA ALA A 137 -46.99 -13.04 12.63
C ALA A 137 -46.96 -13.59 11.19
N GLY A 138 -47.10 -14.90 11.00
CA GLY A 138 -46.93 -15.54 9.69
C GLY A 138 -48.01 -15.18 8.65
N GLU A 139 -49.29 -15.18 9.03
CA GLU A 139 -50.39 -14.96 8.09
C GLU A 139 -50.60 -13.46 7.77
N ALA A 140 -50.30 -12.58 8.73
CA ALA A 140 -50.33 -11.13 8.53
C ALA A 140 -49.20 -10.64 7.61
N MET A 141 -47.98 -11.18 7.74
CA MET A 141 -46.84 -10.84 6.86
C MET A 141 -47.01 -11.35 5.43
N SER A 142 -47.62 -12.53 5.23
CA SER A 142 -47.90 -13.05 3.89
C SER A 142 -49.00 -12.24 3.17
N ARG A 143 -49.95 -11.63 3.90
CA ARG A 143 -50.93 -10.68 3.35
C ARG A 143 -50.31 -9.31 3.03
N LEU A 144 -49.43 -8.80 3.89
CA LEU A 144 -48.70 -7.54 3.70
C LEU A 144 -47.81 -7.50 2.45
N MET A 145 -47.45 -8.65 1.88
CA MET A 145 -46.53 -8.76 0.73
C MET A 145 -47.15 -9.38 -0.54
N ARG A 146 -48.44 -9.75 -0.54
CA ARG A 146 -49.12 -10.28 -1.74
C ARG A 146 -49.89 -9.23 -2.55
N ASP A 147 -50.15 -8.06 -1.99
CA ASP A 147 -50.93 -6.99 -2.64
C ASP A 147 -50.05 -5.90 -3.29
N ASP A 148 -48.96 -6.28 -3.98
CA ASP A 148 -48.17 -5.35 -4.81
C ASP A 148 -48.67 -5.34 -6.27
N GLY A 149 -49.91 -4.87 -6.41
CA GLY A 149 -50.49 -4.43 -7.67
C GLY A 149 -51.25 -3.12 -7.44
N ALA A 150 -50.55 -1.99 -7.59
CA ALA A 150 -50.99 -0.60 -7.38
C ALA A 150 -50.78 -0.05 -5.95
N GLY A 151 -50.13 1.13 -5.90
CA GLY A 151 -49.61 1.73 -4.69
C GLY A 151 -50.64 1.90 -3.56
N ALA A 152 -50.28 1.37 -2.39
CA ALA A 152 -50.83 1.74 -1.10
C ALA A 152 -49.72 1.60 -0.03
N ASP A 153 -49.64 2.60 0.84
CA ASP A 153 -48.69 2.70 1.95
C ASP A 153 -48.73 1.47 2.88
N VAL A 154 -47.56 0.89 3.16
CA VAL A 154 -47.37 -0.27 4.03
C VAL A 154 -47.53 0.17 5.50
N GLY A 155 -48.69 -0.10 6.11
CA GLY A 155 -48.90 0.23 7.51
C GLY A 155 -50.24 -0.21 8.11
N THR A 156 -50.44 -1.50 8.38
CA THR A 156 -51.26 -1.94 9.54
C THR A 156 -51.04 -3.43 9.86
N VAL A 157 -50.67 -3.77 11.10
CA VAL A 157 -50.84 -5.11 11.68
C VAL A 157 -52.05 -5.01 12.60
N ILE A 158 -53.17 -5.67 12.23
CA ILE A 158 -54.34 -5.79 13.11
C ILE A 158 -54.05 -6.93 14.08
N VAL A 159 -53.69 -6.59 15.32
CA VAL A 159 -53.77 -7.53 16.45
C VAL A 159 -55.23 -7.53 16.90
N GLY A 160 -55.84 -8.70 16.99
CA GLY A 160 -57.25 -8.84 17.36
C GLY A 160 -57.53 -8.29 18.76
N GLY A 161 -58.35 -7.24 18.81
CA GLY A 161 -58.82 -6.59 20.04
C GLY A 161 -57.99 -5.36 20.41
N VAL A 162 -58.67 -4.24 20.62
CA VAL A 162 -58.18 -2.89 20.98
C VAL A 162 -58.06 -1.93 19.77
N GLU A 163 -58.55 -0.71 19.99
CA GLU A 163 -59.10 0.26 19.02
C GLU A 163 -58.09 1.01 18.12
N GLN A 164 -58.67 1.73 17.14
CA GLN A 164 -58.16 2.34 15.91
C GLN A 164 -57.07 3.46 16.00
N GLU A 165 -56.26 3.55 17.05
CA GLU A 165 -55.21 4.59 17.11
C GLU A 165 -53.78 4.03 16.94
N GLU A 166 -53.00 4.70 16.07
CA GLU A 166 -51.56 4.55 15.77
C GLU A 166 -51.12 3.57 14.66
N THR A 167 -51.21 4.07 13.42
CA THR A 167 -50.68 3.52 12.14
C THR A 167 -49.15 3.66 11.94
N GLU A 168 -48.37 4.08 12.94
CA GLU A 168 -47.01 4.62 12.72
C GLU A 168 -45.81 3.66 12.91
N PHE A 169 -45.96 2.50 13.55
CA PHE A 169 -44.80 1.65 13.88
C PHE A 169 -44.44 0.65 12.79
N ARG A 170 -43.25 0.83 12.20
CA ARG A 170 -42.67 -0.09 11.21
C ARG A 170 -41.57 -0.96 11.86
N PRO A 171 -41.81 -2.27 12.10
CA PRO A 171 -40.91 -3.10 12.92
C PRO A 171 -39.54 -3.36 12.27
N LEU A 172 -39.46 -3.45 10.94
CA LEU A 172 -38.20 -3.67 10.24
C LEU A 172 -37.27 -2.44 10.27
N PRO A 173 -37.70 -1.21 9.87
CA PRO A 173 -36.91 0.00 10.09
C PRO A 173 -36.53 0.23 11.55
N PHE A 174 -37.44 -0.07 12.48
CA PHE A 174 -37.15 -0.01 13.92
C PHE A 174 -36.00 -0.95 14.32
N CYS A 175 -36.01 -2.20 13.84
CA CYS A 175 -34.93 -3.16 14.10
C CYS A 175 -33.61 -2.75 13.43
N VAL A 176 -33.65 -2.30 12.17
CA VAL A 176 -32.45 -1.82 11.45
C VAL A 176 -31.83 -0.62 12.14
N GLY A 177 -32.66 0.34 12.59
CA GLY A 177 -32.22 1.53 13.32
C GLY A 177 -31.66 1.20 14.71
N THR A 178 -32.35 0.34 15.46
CA THR A 178 -31.98 0.01 16.85
C THR A 178 -30.77 -0.93 16.93
N LEU A 179 -30.67 -1.90 16.00
CA LEU A 179 -29.58 -2.88 15.98
C LEU A 179 -28.41 -2.47 15.07
N GLN A 180 -28.56 -1.36 14.33
CA GLN A 180 -27.54 -0.81 13.43
C GLN A 180 -26.95 -1.86 12.48
N THR A 181 -27.81 -2.64 11.84
CA THR A 181 -27.41 -3.79 11.01
C THR A 181 -28.40 -4.07 9.90
N PHE A 182 -27.93 -4.64 8.79
CA PHE A 182 -28.76 -5.16 7.71
C PHE A 182 -28.56 -6.67 7.46
N ASP A 183 -27.98 -7.42 8.41
CA ASP A 183 -27.84 -8.87 8.30
C ASP A 183 -29.22 -9.55 8.39
N PRO A 184 -29.65 -10.29 7.36
CA PRO A 184 -30.91 -11.00 7.39
C PRO A 184 -31.04 -12.00 8.53
N MET A 185 -29.94 -12.65 8.96
CA MET A 185 -30.01 -13.64 10.05
C MET A 185 -30.40 -13.01 11.38
N ASP A 186 -29.86 -11.83 11.70
CA ASP A 186 -30.20 -11.13 12.93
C ASP A 186 -31.57 -10.44 12.86
N LEU A 187 -31.95 -9.92 11.69
CA LEU A 187 -33.20 -9.18 11.53
C LEU A 187 -34.43 -10.09 11.50
N ARG A 188 -34.37 -11.28 10.89
CA ARG A 188 -35.52 -12.21 10.80
C ARG A 188 -36.05 -12.62 12.17
N GLY A 189 -35.18 -12.89 13.13
CA GLY A 189 -35.57 -13.20 14.52
C GLY A 189 -35.96 -11.96 15.32
N SER A 190 -35.21 -10.87 15.15
CA SER A 190 -35.40 -9.62 15.91
C SER A 190 -36.70 -8.89 15.59
N VAL A 191 -37.21 -8.98 14.35
CA VAL A 191 -38.49 -8.38 13.95
C VAL A 191 -39.66 -9.00 14.73
N GLY A 192 -39.69 -10.33 14.84
CA GLY A 192 -40.72 -11.02 15.63
C GLY A 192 -40.63 -10.66 17.12
N LEU A 193 -39.41 -10.54 17.64
CA LEU A 193 -39.16 -10.12 19.01
C LEU A 193 -39.58 -8.67 19.29
N ALA A 194 -39.30 -7.72 18.38
CA ALA A 194 -39.69 -6.32 18.53
C ALA A 194 -41.21 -6.12 18.56
N VAL A 195 -41.95 -6.89 17.75
CA VAL A 195 -43.42 -6.90 17.78
C VAL A 195 -43.94 -7.41 19.12
N ALA A 196 -43.34 -8.49 19.64
CA ALA A 196 -43.69 -9.03 20.94
C ALA A 196 -43.44 -8.01 22.06
N LEU A 197 -42.24 -7.43 22.13
CA LEU A 197 -41.85 -6.43 23.11
C LEU A 197 -42.75 -5.18 23.08
N ARG A 198 -43.19 -4.74 21.90
CA ARG A 198 -44.14 -3.62 21.79
C ARG A 198 -45.51 -3.95 22.39
N ALA A 199 -46.00 -5.18 22.22
CA ALA A 199 -47.23 -5.63 22.87
C ALA A 199 -47.08 -5.65 24.39
N VAL A 200 -45.91 -6.03 24.92
CA VAL A 200 -45.60 -6.00 26.37
C VAL A 200 -45.76 -4.59 26.95
N ARG A 201 -45.16 -3.59 26.29
CA ARG A 201 -45.28 -2.19 26.70
C ARG A 201 -46.73 -1.72 26.73
N ARG A 202 -47.55 -2.16 25.76
CA ARG A 202 -49.00 -1.83 25.69
C ARG A 202 -49.81 -2.46 26.81
N LEU A 203 -49.40 -3.63 27.30
CA LEU A 203 -50.01 -4.29 28.45
C LEU A 203 -49.61 -3.66 29.80
N GLY A 204 -48.85 -2.56 29.79
CA GLY A 204 -48.40 -1.85 31.00
C GLY A 204 -47.26 -2.56 31.75
N LEU A 205 -46.70 -3.62 31.17
CA LEU A 205 -45.60 -4.39 31.76
C LEU A 205 -44.27 -3.67 31.50
N THR A 206 -43.44 -3.56 32.54
CA THR A 206 -42.18 -2.80 32.50
C THR A 206 -40.94 -3.69 32.44
N ARG A 207 -41.08 -5.00 32.68
CA ARG A 207 -39.97 -5.96 32.79
C ARG A 207 -40.17 -7.21 31.95
N VAL A 208 -39.10 -7.66 31.30
CA VAL A 208 -39.07 -8.84 30.43
C VAL A 208 -37.95 -9.77 30.82
N VAL A 209 -38.28 -11.04 31.02
CA VAL A 209 -37.32 -12.12 31.29
C VAL A 209 -37.10 -12.92 30.00
N THR A 210 -35.85 -13.10 29.59
CA THR A 210 -35.49 -13.85 28.38
C THR A 210 -34.62 -15.08 28.70
N GLY A 211 -34.66 -16.07 27.80
CA GLY A 211 -33.86 -17.29 27.86
C GLY A 211 -32.48 -17.18 27.18
N ASP A 212 -32.04 -15.96 26.87
CA ASP A 212 -30.78 -15.70 26.17
C ASP A 212 -29.58 -16.29 26.92
N ALA A 213 -28.54 -16.69 26.20
CA ALA A 213 -27.33 -17.40 26.69
C ALA A 213 -27.50 -18.88 27.05
N ALA A 214 -28.72 -19.42 27.12
CA ALA A 214 -28.92 -20.82 27.46
C ALA A 214 -28.41 -21.80 26.38
N ASP A 215 -28.53 -21.42 25.10
CA ASP A 215 -27.99 -22.22 23.98
C ASP A 215 -26.46 -22.20 23.96
N GLU A 216 -25.87 -21.08 24.38
CA GLU A 216 -24.45 -20.83 24.45
C GLU A 216 -23.78 -21.50 25.64
N LEU A 217 -24.43 -21.53 26.79
CA LEU A 217 -23.83 -22.11 27.99
C LEU A 217 -24.03 -23.63 28.06
N PHE A 218 -25.14 -24.15 27.51
CA PHE A 218 -25.54 -25.54 27.70
C PHE A 218 -25.59 -26.38 26.41
N GLY A 219 -24.93 -25.94 25.34
CA GLY A 219 -24.73 -26.78 24.15
C GLY A 219 -25.96 -26.91 23.26
N GLY A 220 -26.71 -25.83 23.04
CA GLY A 220 -27.99 -25.84 22.34
C GLY A 220 -27.93 -25.67 20.81
N TYR A 221 -26.74 -25.48 20.21
CA TYR A 221 -26.56 -25.42 18.76
C TYR A 221 -26.09 -26.76 18.17
N ALA A 222 -26.62 -27.11 17.00
CA ALA A 222 -26.30 -28.37 16.34
C ALA A 222 -24.81 -28.56 16.02
N PHE A 223 -24.07 -27.49 15.71
CA PHE A 223 -22.62 -27.60 15.43
C PHE A 223 -21.78 -27.92 16.68
N LEU A 224 -22.26 -27.57 17.89
CA LEU A 224 -21.55 -27.85 19.14
C LEU A 224 -21.47 -29.34 19.43
N THR A 225 -22.39 -30.14 18.87
CA THR A 225 -22.35 -31.61 18.94
C THR A 225 -21.09 -32.19 18.29
N ARG A 226 -20.54 -31.49 17.29
CA ARG A 226 -19.36 -31.91 16.51
C ARG A 226 -18.03 -31.50 17.13
N LEU A 227 -18.04 -30.60 18.12
CA LEU A 227 -16.81 -30.14 18.79
C LEU A 227 -16.28 -31.20 19.75
N THR A 228 -14.96 -31.30 19.88
CA THR A 228 -14.35 -32.08 20.98
C THR A 228 -14.64 -31.42 22.33
N ASP A 229 -14.51 -32.17 23.42
CA ASP A 229 -14.77 -31.65 24.77
C ASP A 229 -13.88 -30.43 25.12
N ALA A 230 -12.62 -30.44 24.67
CA ALA A 230 -11.71 -29.31 24.81
C ALA A 230 -12.14 -28.09 23.96
N GLN A 231 -12.59 -28.31 22.73
CA GLN A 231 -13.08 -27.23 21.85
C GLN A 231 -14.39 -26.63 22.34
N LEU A 232 -15.30 -27.44 22.89
CA LEU A 232 -16.56 -26.97 23.46
C LEU A 232 -16.30 -26.13 24.73
N ARG A 233 -15.39 -26.57 25.60
CA ARG A 233 -14.98 -25.79 26.77
C ARG A 233 -14.26 -24.50 26.39
N ALA A 234 -13.37 -24.54 25.40
CA ALA A 234 -12.75 -23.33 24.85
C ALA A 234 -13.79 -22.38 24.23
N TRP A 235 -14.85 -22.91 23.61
CA TRP A 235 -15.94 -22.11 23.06
C TRP A 235 -16.76 -21.41 24.16
N ILE A 236 -17.14 -22.13 25.21
CA ILE A 236 -17.82 -21.55 26.39
C ILE A 236 -16.90 -20.51 27.08
N ALA A 237 -15.62 -20.82 27.25
CA ALA A 237 -14.63 -19.91 27.85
C ALA A 237 -14.41 -18.65 27.01
N ARG A 238 -14.40 -18.75 25.67
CA ARG A 238 -14.36 -17.60 24.76
C ARG A 238 -15.63 -16.76 24.83
N PHE A 239 -16.80 -17.39 24.94
CA PHE A 239 -18.08 -16.69 25.11
C PHE A 239 -18.12 -15.85 26.40
N ILE A 240 -17.47 -16.32 27.47
CA ILE A 240 -17.43 -15.63 28.79
C ILE A 240 -16.19 -14.70 28.92
N LYS A 241 -15.18 -14.86 28.07
CA LYS A 241 -13.86 -14.19 28.06
C LYS A 241 -13.19 -14.16 29.44
N ASN A 242 -12.69 -15.31 29.87
CA ASN A 242 -11.73 -15.39 30.97
C ASN A 242 -10.33 -15.71 30.40
N GLU A 243 -9.44 -14.71 30.32
CA GLU A 243 -8.05 -14.88 29.86
C GLU A 243 -7.17 -15.67 30.84
N HIS A 244 -7.70 -16.09 32.00
CA HIS A 244 -6.95 -16.85 33.03
C HIS A 244 -7.31 -18.34 33.17
N LEU A 245 -8.15 -18.90 32.29
CA LEU A 245 -8.60 -20.30 32.41
C LEU A 245 -7.59 -21.34 31.90
N GLU A 246 -6.44 -20.94 31.35
CA GLU A 246 -5.31 -21.86 31.09
C GLU A 246 -4.30 -21.94 32.25
N SER A 247 -4.36 -21.04 33.25
CA SER A 247 -3.37 -20.96 34.34
C SER A 247 -3.89 -21.31 35.74
N GLU A 248 -5.20 -21.48 35.95
CA GLU A 248 -5.76 -21.73 37.29
C GLU A 248 -6.60 -23.02 37.34
N LEU A 249 -5.89 -24.15 37.48
CA LEU A 249 -6.44 -25.41 38.03
C LEU A 249 -5.90 -25.69 39.46
N GLU A 250 -5.19 -24.74 40.06
CA GLU A 250 -4.65 -24.83 41.42
C GLU A 250 -4.83 -23.48 42.11
N ASN A 251 -6.00 -23.28 42.73
CA ASN A 251 -6.20 -22.51 43.98
C ASN A 251 -7.69 -22.13 44.10
N GLU A 252 -8.37 -22.75 45.06
CA GLU A 252 -9.63 -22.27 45.60
C GLU A 252 -9.34 -21.01 46.45
N ASP A 253 -10.24 -20.02 46.40
CA ASP A 253 -10.30 -18.81 47.25
C ASP A 253 -9.86 -17.45 46.65
N SER A 254 -10.44 -17.05 45.51
CA SER A 254 -10.71 -15.61 45.28
C SER A 254 -11.82 -15.37 44.24
N VAL A 255 -13.09 -15.46 44.66
CA VAL A 255 -14.24 -15.05 43.82
C VAL A 255 -14.99 -13.92 44.52
N ARG A 256 -14.60 -12.67 44.23
CA ARG A 256 -15.43 -11.47 44.44
C ARG A 256 -15.25 -10.46 43.31
N ASN A 257 -16.39 -10.02 42.77
CA ASN A 257 -16.69 -8.85 41.92
C ASN A 257 -16.86 -9.09 40.39
N ASP A 258 -18.14 -9.18 39.97
CA ASP A 258 -18.83 -8.49 38.86
C ASP A 258 -18.21 -8.34 37.45
N SER A 259 -17.11 -9.00 37.09
CA SER A 259 -16.47 -8.83 35.77
C SER A 259 -16.76 -9.91 34.72
N TYR A 260 -17.75 -10.80 34.92
CA TYR A 260 -18.01 -11.93 34.01
C TYR A 260 -18.82 -11.61 32.73
N ASN A 261 -19.22 -10.35 32.48
CA ASN A 261 -20.34 -10.06 31.56
C ASN A 261 -20.08 -9.04 30.44
N LYS A 262 -18.85 -8.86 29.96
CA LYS A 262 -18.57 -7.76 29.01
C LYS A 262 -18.79 -8.04 27.51
N HIS A 263 -19.16 -9.26 27.06
CA HIS A 263 -19.09 -9.59 25.62
C HIS A 263 -20.26 -10.38 25.00
N ALA A 264 -21.28 -10.83 25.75
CA ALA A 264 -22.46 -11.49 25.16
C ALA A 264 -23.56 -10.46 24.80
N THR A 265 -23.62 -10.02 23.54
CA THR A 265 -24.62 -9.05 23.07
C THR A 265 -25.79 -9.74 22.37
N PHE A 266 -26.97 -9.76 23.00
CA PHE A 266 -28.21 -10.30 22.42
C PHE A 266 -29.09 -9.16 21.89
N SER A 267 -29.80 -9.38 20.77
CA SER A 267 -30.66 -8.35 20.15
C SER A 267 -31.84 -7.93 21.04
N SER A 268 -32.23 -8.78 21.99
CA SER A 268 -33.26 -8.51 23.00
C SER A 268 -32.96 -7.29 23.87
N VAL A 269 -31.69 -7.06 24.24
CA VAL A 269 -31.26 -5.98 25.13
C VAL A 269 -31.49 -4.58 24.52
N PRO A 270 -30.92 -4.24 23.35
CA PRO A 270 -31.13 -2.93 22.74
C PRO A 270 -32.59 -2.70 22.33
N LEU A 271 -33.32 -3.73 21.90
CA LEU A 271 -34.74 -3.63 21.57
C LEU A 271 -35.60 -3.32 22.81
N CYS A 272 -35.35 -3.97 23.94
CA CYS A 272 -36.03 -3.66 25.20
C CYS A 272 -35.76 -2.21 25.64
N HIS A 273 -34.50 -1.78 25.61
CA HIS A 273 -34.11 -0.43 26.01
C HIS A 273 -34.74 0.65 25.10
N ALA A 274 -34.74 0.44 23.78
CA ALA A 274 -35.40 1.36 22.83
C ALA A 274 -36.91 1.44 23.06
N LEU A 275 -37.53 0.37 23.55
CA LEU A 275 -38.94 0.32 23.95
C LEU A 275 -39.16 0.71 25.42
N GLY A 276 -38.15 1.16 26.17
CA GLY A 276 -38.27 1.57 27.57
C GLY A 276 -38.63 0.44 28.54
N LEU A 277 -38.31 -0.81 28.18
CA LEU A 277 -38.51 -2.01 29.00
C LEU A 277 -37.19 -2.41 29.68
N GLN A 278 -37.26 -2.91 30.91
CA GLN A 278 -36.12 -3.51 31.59
C GLN A 278 -36.01 -5.00 31.24
N ILE A 279 -34.83 -5.43 30.82
CA ILE A 279 -34.55 -6.84 30.49
C ILE A 279 -33.87 -7.56 31.67
N VAL A 280 -34.24 -8.82 31.88
CA VAL A 280 -33.66 -9.71 32.88
C VAL A 280 -33.20 -10.98 32.17
N GLN A 281 -31.90 -11.32 32.28
CA GLN A 281 -31.27 -12.45 31.59
C GLN A 281 -30.63 -13.42 32.60
N PRO A 282 -31.41 -14.34 33.20
CA PRO A 282 -30.94 -15.16 34.32
C PRO A 282 -29.77 -16.10 33.98
N TYR A 283 -29.65 -16.54 32.73
CA TYR A 283 -28.58 -17.45 32.32
C TYR A 283 -27.19 -16.79 32.28
N LEU A 284 -27.11 -15.46 32.15
CA LEU A 284 -25.86 -14.69 32.24
C LEU A 284 -25.41 -14.43 33.69
N HIS A 285 -26.15 -14.91 34.68
CA HIS A 285 -25.80 -14.75 36.08
C HIS A 285 -24.56 -15.60 36.44
N SER A 286 -23.66 -15.05 37.26
CA SER A 286 -22.37 -15.67 37.62
C SER A 286 -22.51 -17.10 38.17
N ALA A 287 -23.59 -17.36 38.93
CA ALA A 287 -23.89 -18.70 39.45
C ALA A 287 -24.19 -19.73 38.34
N VAL A 288 -24.93 -19.33 37.29
CA VAL A 288 -25.29 -20.21 36.16
C VAL A 288 -24.09 -20.42 35.25
N VAL A 289 -23.36 -19.34 34.96
CA VAL A 289 -22.11 -19.38 34.19
C VAL A 289 -21.08 -20.30 34.84
N SER A 290 -20.88 -20.17 36.16
CA SER A 290 -19.96 -21.04 36.92
C SER A 290 -20.39 -22.51 36.93
N ALA A 291 -21.69 -22.78 36.92
CA ALA A 291 -22.20 -24.14 36.82
C ALA A 291 -21.99 -24.72 35.41
N ALA A 292 -22.18 -23.92 34.36
CA ALA A 292 -21.98 -24.32 32.96
C ALA A 292 -20.52 -24.64 32.64
N VAL A 293 -19.55 -23.87 33.15
CA VAL A 293 -18.11 -24.12 32.94
C VAL A 293 -17.67 -25.47 33.53
N LYS A 294 -18.36 -25.96 34.57
CA LYS A 294 -18.08 -27.26 35.20
C LYS A 294 -18.67 -28.45 34.44
N CYS A 295 -19.50 -28.23 33.44
CA CYS A 295 -20.09 -29.30 32.63
C CYS A 295 -19.11 -29.80 31.56
N HIS A 296 -19.04 -31.13 31.39
CA HIS A 296 -18.38 -31.73 30.23
C HIS A 296 -19.37 -31.91 29.07
N LYS A 297 -18.85 -32.18 27.87
CA LYS A 297 -19.64 -32.43 26.66
C LYS A 297 -20.73 -33.48 26.89
N ILE A 298 -20.43 -34.53 27.66
CA ILE A 298 -21.39 -35.60 28.00
C ILE A 298 -22.57 -35.11 28.85
N ASP A 299 -22.38 -34.04 29.63
CA ASP A 299 -23.43 -33.43 30.44
C ASP A 299 -24.28 -32.46 29.60
N LEU A 300 -23.69 -31.83 28.59
CA LEU A 300 -24.35 -30.82 27.75
C LEU A 300 -25.11 -31.42 26.57
N ILE A 301 -24.58 -32.52 26.00
CA ILE A 301 -25.06 -33.13 24.76
C ILE A 301 -25.08 -34.65 24.93
N ALA A 302 -26.27 -35.25 24.87
CA ALA A 302 -26.44 -36.70 24.96
C ALA A 302 -27.57 -37.20 24.05
N ALA A 303 -27.58 -38.52 23.79
CA ALA A 303 -28.65 -39.16 23.06
C ALA A 303 -29.96 -39.13 23.85
N ASP A 304 -31.10 -39.03 23.16
CA ASP A 304 -32.42 -39.10 23.79
C ASP A 304 -32.57 -40.47 24.47
N PRO A 305 -32.92 -40.53 25.76
CA PRO A 305 -33.16 -41.78 26.46
C PRO A 305 -34.29 -42.63 25.83
N LEU A 306 -35.23 -41.99 25.12
CA LEU A 306 -36.38 -42.62 24.47
C LEU A 306 -36.12 -42.96 22.98
N ASP A 307 -35.17 -42.27 22.33
CA ASP A 307 -34.74 -42.53 20.96
C ASP A 307 -33.22 -42.30 20.80
N PRO A 308 -32.39 -43.36 20.93
CA PRO A 308 -30.94 -43.26 20.83
C PRO A 308 -30.42 -42.70 19.51
N SER A 309 -31.25 -42.62 18.46
CA SER A 309 -30.88 -42.03 17.16
C SER A 309 -30.91 -40.50 17.17
N LEU A 310 -31.53 -39.89 18.18
CA LEU A 310 -31.63 -38.43 18.33
C LEU A 310 -30.65 -37.94 19.40
N ILE A 311 -29.89 -36.89 19.07
CA ILE A 311 -28.94 -36.25 20.00
C ILE A 311 -29.51 -34.89 20.41
N HIS A 312 -29.66 -34.67 21.71
CA HIS A 312 -30.20 -33.44 22.28
C HIS A 312 -29.11 -32.62 22.98
N GLY A 313 -29.08 -31.33 22.69
CA GLY A 313 -28.36 -30.32 23.46
C GLY A 313 -29.15 -29.85 24.69
N LYS A 314 -28.52 -29.02 25.54
CA LYS A 314 -29.08 -28.58 26.84
C LYS A 314 -29.40 -29.76 27.77
N PHE A 315 -28.68 -30.86 27.66
CA PHE A 315 -29.05 -32.12 28.31
C PHE A 315 -29.08 -32.01 29.84
N VAL A 316 -28.07 -31.38 30.45
CA VAL A 316 -28.05 -31.09 31.90
C VAL A 316 -29.21 -30.20 32.35
N LEU A 317 -29.67 -29.25 31.53
CA LEU A 317 -30.85 -28.43 31.84
C LEU A 317 -32.14 -29.26 31.80
N ARG A 318 -32.28 -30.17 30.83
CA ARG A 318 -33.38 -31.14 30.73
C ARG A 318 -33.40 -32.11 31.91
N ALA A 319 -32.23 -32.47 32.45
CA ALA A 319 -32.10 -33.32 33.63
C ALA A 319 -32.37 -32.55 34.94
N ALA A 320 -31.98 -31.27 35.01
CA ALA A 320 -32.17 -30.40 36.17
C ALA A 320 -33.65 -30.05 36.42
N PHE A 321 -34.44 -29.91 35.36
CA PHE A 321 -35.87 -29.57 35.41
C PHE A 321 -36.71 -30.63 34.68
N PRO A 322 -36.86 -31.83 35.28
CA PRO A 322 -37.61 -32.93 34.66
C PRO A 322 -39.10 -32.60 34.45
N GLU A 323 -39.63 -31.68 35.24
CA GLU A 323 -41.01 -31.17 35.16
C GLU A 323 -41.29 -30.23 33.97
N ALA A 324 -40.27 -29.79 33.23
CA ALA A 324 -40.46 -28.81 32.16
C ALA A 324 -41.26 -29.36 30.99
N THR A 325 -42.36 -28.70 30.64
CA THR A 325 -43.32 -29.15 29.60
C THR A 325 -42.71 -29.35 28.21
N SER A 326 -41.60 -28.68 27.91
CA SER A 326 -40.90 -28.78 26.61
C SER A 326 -39.59 -29.57 26.67
N ARG A 327 -39.42 -30.43 27.70
CA ARG A 327 -38.21 -31.21 28.00
C ARG A 327 -37.63 -32.01 26.83
N TRP A 328 -38.45 -32.55 25.93
CA TRP A 328 -37.98 -33.33 24.76
C TRP A 328 -38.33 -32.67 23.43
N ARG A 329 -38.79 -31.41 23.46
CA ARG A 329 -39.08 -30.65 22.26
C ARG A 329 -37.80 -30.42 21.46
N ARG A 330 -37.88 -30.62 20.14
CA ARG A 330 -36.81 -30.26 19.19
C ARG A 330 -36.67 -28.73 19.11
N LYS A 331 -35.44 -28.26 18.98
CA LYS A 331 -35.17 -26.83 18.78
C LYS A 331 -35.68 -26.43 17.40
N VAL A 332 -36.59 -25.47 17.36
CA VAL A 332 -37.06 -24.82 16.14
C VAL A 332 -36.56 -23.38 16.19
N PRO A 333 -35.88 -22.85 15.16
CA PRO A 333 -35.45 -21.46 15.13
C PRO A 333 -36.63 -20.51 15.27
N LEU A 334 -36.42 -19.37 15.94
CA LEU A 334 -37.48 -18.42 16.27
C LEU A 334 -38.16 -17.89 15.00
N GLU A 335 -37.40 -17.67 13.93
CA GLU A 335 -37.86 -17.23 12.61
C GLU A 335 -38.80 -18.24 11.92
N THR A 336 -38.65 -19.53 12.20
CA THR A 336 -39.58 -20.56 11.73
C THR A 336 -40.84 -20.56 12.60
N GLY A 337 -40.70 -20.34 13.90
CA GLY A 337 -41.80 -20.23 14.86
C GLY A 337 -42.65 -18.96 14.68
N CYS A 338 -42.13 -17.86 14.13
CA CYS A 338 -42.91 -16.65 13.83
C CYS A 338 -43.27 -16.50 12.34
N GLY A 339 -42.83 -17.43 11.49
CA GLY A 339 -43.08 -17.41 10.04
C GLY A 339 -42.24 -16.39 9.24
N THR A 340 -41.26 -15.71 9.86
CA THR A 340 -40.34 -14.79 9.16
C THR A 340 -39.35 -15.52 8.25
N SER A 341 -39.22 -16.85 8.37
CA SER A 341 -38.41 -17.67 7.45
C SER A 341 -38.91 -17.63 5.99
N GLN A 342 -40.19 -17.31 5.75
CA GLN A 342 -40.76 -17.19 4.40
C GLN A 342 -40.38 -15.89 3.68
N ILE A 343 -39.88 -14.87 4.41
CA ILE A 343 -39.56 -13.54 3.87
C ILE A 343 -38.52 -13.62 2.75
N GLY A 344 -37.49 -14.46 2.90
CA GLY A 344 -36.45 -14.60 1.88
C GLY A 344 -36.95 -15.20 0.55
N GLN A 345 -37.93 -16.10 0.60
CA GLN A 345 -38.55 -16.67 -0.61
C GLN A 345 -39.41 -15.64 -1.36
N VAL A 346 -40.04 -14.72 -0.61
CA VAL A 346 -40.84 -13.62 -1.18
C VAL A 346 -39.94 -12.58 -1.87
N PHE A 347 -38.83 -12.18 -1.24
CA PHE A 347 -37.88 -11.28 -1.90
C PHE A 347 -37.23 -11.92 -3.14
N ALA A 348 -36.93 -13.22 -3.09
CA ALA A 348 -36.37 -13.96 -4.22
C ALA A 348 -37.35 -14.08 -5.41
N SER A 349 -38.67 -14.12 -5.18
CA SER A 349 -39.68 -14.16 -6.26
C SER A 349 -40.05 -12.78 -6.79
N SER A 350 -39.85 -11.72 -6.00
CA SER A 350 -40.20 -10.33 -6.37
C SER A 350 -39.21 -9.63 -7.32
N MET A 351 -37.96 -10.10 -7.43
CA MET A 351 -36.92 -9.43 -8.23
C MET A 351 -36.31 -10.37 -9.28
N PRO A 352 -36.44 -10.07 -10.59
CA PRO A 352 -35.79 -10.83 -11.64
C PRO A 352 -34.25 -10.84 -11.48
N SER A 353 -33.63 -11.99 -11.76
CA SER A 353 -32.19 -12.22 -11.57
C SER A 353 -31.28 -11.20 -12.25
N HIS A 354 -31.64 -10.71 -13.45
CA HIS A 354 -30.86 -9.69 -14.15
C HIS A 354 -30.86 -8.32 -13.45
N ILE A 355 -31.98 -7.92 -12.83
CA ILE A 355 -32.10 -6.67 -12.07
C ILE A 355 -31.31 -6.79 -10.76
N LEU A 356 -31.38 -7.96 -10.12
CA LEU A 356 -30.61 -8.23 -8.91
C LEU A 356 -29.10 -8.12 -9.19
N SER A 357 -28.60 -8.75 -10.25
CA SER A 357 -27.17 -8.66 -10.62
C SER A 357 -26.71 -7.23 -10.89
N GLN A 358 -27.48 -6.44 -11.64
CA GLN A 358 -27.15 -5.03 -11.90
C GLN A 358 -27.09 -4.20 -10.60
N ASN A 359 -28.00 -4.44 -9.67
CA ASN A 359 -27.99 -3.74 -8.37
C ASN A 359 -26.85 -4.20 -7.47
N ILE A 360 -26.47 -5.48 -7.50
CA ILE A 360 -25.31 -6.01 -6.76
C ILE A 360 -24.03 -5.36 -7.30
N ASP A 361 -23.84 -5.32 -8.62
CA ASP A 361 -22.67 -4.69 -9.24
C ASP A 361 -22.62 -3.18 -8.95
N HIS A 362 -23.77 -2.51 -8.94
CA HIS A 362 -23.86 -1.11 -8.57
C HIS A 362 -23.50 -0.86 -7.10
N VAL A 363 -24.02 -1.67 -6.17
CA VAL A 363 -23.71 -1.54 -4.74
C VAL A 363 -22.24 -1.87 -4.46
N TYR A 364 -21.68 -2.87 -5.13
CA TYR A 364 -20.27 -3.24 -4.97
C TYR A 364 -19.34 -2.16 -5.55
N SER A 365 -19.63 -1.64 -6.74
CA SER A 365 -18.83 -0.57 -7.36
C SER A 365 -18.90 0.74 -6.60
N LYS A 366 -20.08 1.11 -6.08
CA LYS A 366 -20.31 2.40 -5.39
C LYS A 366 -19.95 2.38 -3.91
N TYR A 367 -20.24 1.28 -3.20
CA TYR A 367 -20.11 1.21 -1.74
C TYR A 367 -19.10 0.16 -1.26
N GLY A 368 -18.59 -0.71 -2.15
CA GLY A 368 -17.65 -1.77 -1.78
C GLY A 368 -18.26 -2.90 -0.92
N ILE A 369 -19.60 -3.01 -0.89
CA ILE A 369 -20.36 -3.96 -0.06
C ILE A 369 -20.78 -5.15 -0.92
N VAL A 370 -20.58 -6.38 -0.41
CA VAL A 370 -20.99 -7.60 -1.10
C VAL A 370 -22.43 -7.96 -0.69
N ILE A 371 -23.36 -7.77 -1.62
CA ILE A 371 -24.76 -8.16 -1.45
C ILE A 371 -24.93 -9.63 -1.84
N ARG A 372 -25.62 -10.40 -1.00
CA ARG A 372 -25.73 -11.87 -1.11
C ARG A 372 -26.95 -12.29 -1.92
N ASP A 373 -28.09 -11.66 -1.63
CA ASP A 373 -29.39 -11.97 -2.21
C ASP A 373 -30.29 -10.72 -2.22
N ALA A 374 -31.50 -10.85 -2.77
CA ALA A 374 -32.47 -9.76 -2.88
C ALA A 374 -32.94 -9.22 -1.51
N GLU A 375 -32.97 -10.07 -0.48
CA GLU A 375 -33.32 -9.68 0.88
C GLU A 375 -32.23 -8.85 1.53
N HIS A 376 -30.96 -9.26 1.37
CA HIS A 376 -29.79 -8.50 1.83
C HIS A 376 -29.73 -7.13 1.14
N LEU A 377 -30.06 -7.05 -0.15
CA LEU A 377 -30.16 -5.78 -0.90
C LEU A 377 -31.25 -4.86 -0.33
N TYR A 378 -32.40 -5.41 0.03
CA TYR A 378 -33.53 -4.65 0.55
C TYR A 378 -33.22 -4.06 1.94
N TYR A 379 -32.63 -4.86 2.83
CA TYR A 379 -32.23 -4.37 4.16
C TYR A 379 -31.12 -3.33 4.08
N PHE A 380 -30.16 -3.49 3.16
CA PHE A 380 -29.14 -2.48 2.89
C PHE A 380 -29.77 -1.13 2.45
N ARG A 381 -30.79 -1.15 1.59
CA ARG A 381 -31.48 0.09 1.16
C ARG A 381 -32.16 0.81 2.33
N ILE A 382 -32.75 0.09 3.27
CA ILE A 382 -33.34 0.68 4.48
C ILE A 382 -32.24 1.27 5.37
N PHE A 383 -31.16 0.53 5.58
CA PHE A 383 -30.02 0.99 6.37
C PHE A 383 -29.38 2.26 5.78
N ALA A 384 -29.11 2.26 4.48
CA ALA A 384 -28.54 3.42 3.78
C ALA A 384 -29.44 4.66 3.87
N ARG A 385 -30.76 4.50 3.88
CA ARG A 385 -31.71 5.62 4.08
C ARG A 385 -31.71 6.15 5.51
N LEU A 386 -31.61 5.27 6.51
CA LEU A 386 -31.66 5.66 7.92
C LEU A 386 -30.37 6.34 8.39
N PHE A 387 -29.22 5.97 7.83
CA PHE A 387 -27.90 6.40 8.29
C PHE A 387 -27.12 7.24 7.27
N ALA A 388 -27.79 7.82 6.27
CA ALA A 388 -27.17 8.54 5.14
C ALA A 388 -26.20 9.66 5.55
N GLU A 389 -26.44 10.34 6.68
CA GLU A 389 -25.62 11.46 7.18
C GLU A 389 -24.54 11.04 8.20
N GLU A 390 -24.65 9.84 8.79
CA GLU A 390 -23.83 9.39 9.93
C GLU A 390 -22.74 8.38 9.53
N ILE A 391 -22.79 7.84 8.32
CA ILE A 391 -21.74 6.93 7.80
C ILE A 391 -20.46 7.75 7.56
N PRO A 392 -19.34 7.47 8.24
CA PRO A 392 -18.09 8.20 8.03
C PRO A 392 -17.59 8.04 6.59
N PRO A 393 -16.98 9.08 6.00
CA PRO A 393 -16.42 8.98 4.66
C PRO A 393 -15.17 8.09 4.68
N ASP A 394 -15.32 6.83 4.28
CA ASP A 394 -14.20 6.01 3.81
C ASP A 394 -13.71 6.61 2.46
N PRO A 395 -12.42 6.59 2.08
CA PRO A 395 -11.91 7.25 0.87
C PRO A 395 -12.52 6.75 -0.46
N LYS A 396 -13.40 5.75 -0.43
CA LYS A 396 -14.19 5.27 -1.57
C LYS A 396 -15.66 5.72 -1.55
N PHE A 397 -16.10 6.47 -0.55
CA PHE A 397 -17.45 7.05 -0.47
C PHE A 397 -17.38 8.55 -0.85
N PRO A 398 -17.57 8.91 -2.13
CA PRO A 398 -17.65 10.31 -2.53
C PRO A 398 -18.90 10.99 -1.96
N ARG A 399 -18.77 12.27 -1.61
CA ARG A 399 -19.76 13.11 -0.91
C ARG A 399 -21.00 13.50 -1.73
N GLU A 400 -21.13 13.05 -2.97
CA GLU A 400 -22.27 13.41 -3.81
C GLU A 400 -23.37 12.34 -3.70
N VAL A 401 -24.19 12.48 -2.66
CA VAL A 401 -25.40 11.66 -2.46
C VAL A 401 -26.62 12.57 -2.54
N VAL A 402 -27.00 12.95 -3.76
CA VAL A 402 -28.39 13.25 -4.12
C VAL A 402 -28.58 12.75 -5.54
N ASP A 403 -29.12 11.53 -5.68
CA ASP A 403 -29.97 11.09 -6.80
C ASP A 403 -30.07 9.56 -6.83
N VAL A 404 -30.78 9.01 -5.85
CA VAL A 404 -31.53 7.76 -6.06
C VAL A 404 -32.82 7.85 -5.27
N VAL A 405 -33.87 8.40 -5.88
CA VAL A 405 -35.22 7.80 -6.05
C VAL A 405 -36.11 8.85 -6.75
N ALA A 406 -36.17 8.80 -8.08
CA ALA A 406 -37.43 9.09 -8.76
C ALA A 406 -38.19 7.77 -8.81
N LEU A 407 -39.06 7.55 -7.82
CA LEU A 407 -40.27 6.71 -7.84
C LEU A 407 -40.88 6.66 -6.42
N THR A 408 -42.03 7.34 -6.32
CA THR A 408 -43.09 7.27 -5.29
C THR A 408 -42.83 7.84 -3.88
N GLY A 409 -43.30 9.08 -3.66
CA GLY A 409 -44.40 9.36 -2.72
C GLY A 409 -44.05 9.67 -1.25
N SER A 410 -44.42 10.87 -0.82
CA SER A 410 -44.33 11.49 0.50
C SER A 410 -44.96 10.69 1.67
N ALA A 411 -44.19 10.28 2.67
CA ALA A 411 -44.70 9.94 4.02
C ALA A 411 -43.64 9.78 5.14
N THR A 412 -42.34 9.82 4.87
CA THR A 412 -41.29 9.49 5.87
C THR A 412 -40.63 10.69 6.56
N GLU A 413 -40.94 11.92 6.15
CA GLU A 413 -40.36 13.15 6.72
C GLU A 413 -40.81 13.46 8.17
N ARG A 414 -41.85 12.80 8.70
CA ARG A 414 -42.40 13.11 10.03
C ARG A 414 -41.75 12.38 11.21
N PHE A 415 -41.07 11.25 10.99
CA PHE A 415 -40.47 10.49 12.09
C PHE A 415 -39.08 10.99 12.53
N ALA A 416 -38.36 11.68 11.64
CA ALA A 416 -37.03 12.24 11.95
C ALA A 416 -37.10 13.40 12.96
N HIS A 417 -38.27 14.04 13.12
CA HIS A 417 -38.44 15.22 13.97
C HIS A 417 -38.77 14.94 15.45
N ASN A 418 -39.10 13.70 15.84
CA ASN A 418 -39.53 13.38 17.21
C ASN A 418 -38.50 12.61 18.07
N LEU A 419 -37.30 12.34 17.55
CA LEU A 419 -36.15 12.06 18.41
C LEU A 419 -35.54 13.40 18.83
N SER A 420 -36.15 13.99 19.87
CA SER A 420 -35.68 15.23 20.47
C SER A 420 -34.18 15.15 20.77
N ALA A 421 -33.46 16.13 20.21
CA ALA A 421 -32.06 16.42 20.45
C ALA A 421 -31.61 16.12 21.89
N GLN A 422 -30.96 14.97 22.08
CA GLN A 422 -29.84 14.87 23.00
C GLN A 422 -28.60 14.74 22.14
N SER A 423 -27.86 15.84 22.05
CA SER A 423 -26.53 15.89 21.44
C SER A 423 -25.63 14.84 22.09
N ILE A 424 -25.49 13.67 21.46
CA ILE A 424 -24.43 12.73 21.79
C ILE A 424 -23.16 13.33 21.20
N LYS A 425 -22.38 14.01 22.04
CA LYS A 425 -21.01 14.41 21.70
C LYS A 425 -20.15 13.15 21.67
N TRP A 426 -19.75 12.76 20.47
CA TRP A 426 -18.86 11.62 20.25
C TRP A 426 -17.42 12.01 20.66
N ASN A 427 -17.00 11.55 21.83
CA ASN A 427 -15.60 11.58 22.26
C ASN A 427 -14.86 10.42 21.57
N THR A 428 -14.04 10.71 20.57
CA THR A 428 -13.19 9.73 19.90
C THR A 428 -11.90 9.48 20.69
N ALA A 429 -11.99 8.57 21.66
CA ALA A 429 -10.84 7.83 22.17
C ALA A 429 -11.15 6.33 22.04
N ILE A 430 -10.40 5.60 21.20
CA ILE A 430 -10.55 4.15 21.03
C ILE A 430 -9.16 3.49 21.20
N PRO A 431 -9.01 2.47 22.07
CA PRO A 431 -7.77 1.71 22.20
C PRO A 431 -7.59 0.71 21.04
N ARG A 432 -6.33 0.40 20.71
CA ARG A 432 -5.92 -0.53 19.64
C ARG A 432 -6.00 -1.99 20.11
N PHE A 433 -6.71 -2.85 19.37
CA PHE A 433 -6.61 -4.32 19.45
C PHE A 433 -6.40 -4.92 18.06
N GLY A 434 -5.80 -6.12 18.02
CA GLY A 434 -5.23 -6.79 16.84
C GLY A 434 -6.24 -7.36 15.84
N SER A 435 -5.82 -8.40 15.12
CA SER A 435 -6.53 -9.09 14.02
C SER A 435 -7.82 -9.80 14.46
N ASP A 436 -8.78 -9.03 14.97
CA ASP A 436 -10.05 -9.58 15.43
C ASP A 436 -11.00 -9.76 14.24
N PRO A 437 -11.65 -10.93 14.13
CA PRO A 437 -12.75 -11.11 13.19
C PRO A 437 -13.93 -10.20 13.55
N CYS A 438 -14.85 -9.98 12.60
CA CYS A 438 -16.08 -9.26 12.85
C CYS A 438 -16.79 -9.81 14.08
N ILE A 439 -17.16 -8.94 15.03
CA ILE A 439 -17.81 -9.34 16.29
C ILE A 439 -19.12 -10.11 16.08
N LYS A 440 -19.73 -9.97 14.90
CA LYS A 440 -21.04 -10.55 14.58
C LYS A 440 -20.94 -11.87 13.83
N CYS A 441 -20.23 -11.89 12.69
CA CYS A 441 -20.17 -13.06 11.82
C CYS A 441 -18.85 -13.83 11.88
N GLY A 442 -17.86 -13.36 12.64
CA GLY A 442 -16.56 -14.02 12.73
C GLY A 442 -15.70 -13.89 11.46
N PHE A 443 -16.13 -13.12 10.45
CA PHE A 443 -15.38 -12.92 9.21
C PHE A 443 -14.12 -12.10 9.47
N GLN A 444 -12.98 -12.56 8.92
CA GLN A 444 -11.71 -11.85 9.04
C GLN A 444 -11.81 -10.50 8.32
N LEU A 445 -11.85 -9.41 9.09
CA LEU A 445 -11.85 -8.06 8.52
C LEU A 445 -10.47 -7.80 7.89
N GLU A 446 -10.45 -7.35 6.64
CA GLU A 446 -9.25 -7.24 5.81
C GLU A 446 -8.33 -6.12 6.30
N ARG A 447 -8.92 -5.04 6.85
CA ARG A 447 -8.17 -3.87 7.33
C ARG A 447 -8.48 -3.54 8.78
N LYS A 448 -7.52 -2.90 9.46
CA LYS A 448 -7.58 -2.56 10.90
C LYS A 448 -8.55 -1.41 11.21
N ASP A 449 -8.81 -0.55 10.24
CA ASP A 449 -9.74 0.59 10.25
C ASP A 449 -11.14 0.23 9.72
N GLU A 450 -11.38 -1.04 9.39
CA GLU A 450 -12.66 -1.53 8.89
C GLU A 450 -13.66 -1.68 10.05
N TYR A 451 -14.46 -0.64 10.29
CA TYR A 451 -15.53 -0.61 11.28
C TYR A 451 -16.85 -1.20 10.77
N PHE A 452 -16.90 -1.61 9.51
CA PHE A 452 -18.09 -2.12 8.86
C PHE A 452 -17.77 -3.47 8.20
N CYS A 453 -18.54 -4.51 8.51
CA CYS A 453 -18.27 -5.82 7.93
C CYS A 453 -18.81 -5.91 6.51
N LYS A 454 -17.93 -6.02 5.50
CA LYS A 454 -18.32 -6.19 4.08
C LYS A 454 -19.16 -7.45 3.81
N THR A 455 -19.09 -8.44 4.70
CA THR A 455 -19.73 -9.75 4.53
C THR A 455 -21.12 -9.82 5.16
N CYS A 456 -21.29 -9.31 6.39
CA CYS A 456 -22.57 -9.35 7.11
C CYS A 456 -23.22 -7.98 7.35
N GLY A 457 -22.55 -6.88 7.02
CA GLY A 457 -23.12 -5.54 7.17
C GLY A 457 -23.20 -5.01 8.61
N ALA A 458 -22.47 -5.62 9.54
CA ALA A 458 -22.44 -5.18 10.94
C ALA A 458 -21.71 -3.84 11.10
N TRP A 459 -22.32 -2.91 11.84
CA TRP A 459 -21.72 -1.64 12.26
C TRP A 459 -22.05 -1.34 13.74
N PRO A 460 -21.05 -1.14 14.62
CA PRO A 460 -19.62 -1.36 14.40
C PRO A 460 -19.28 -2.85 14.32
N ALA A 461 -18.38 -3.22 13.39
CA ALA A 461 -17.87 -4.57 13.20
C ALA A 461 -16.80 -4.99 14.22
N ARG A 462 -16.35 -4.06 15.08
CA ARG A 462 -15.32 -4.23 16.13
C ARG A 462 -15.81 -3.69 17.49
N HIS A 463 -15.30 -4.23 18.60
CA HIS A 463 -15.66 -3.78 19.95
C HIS A 463 -15.12 -2.38 20.27
N GLY A 464 -16.02 -1.46 20.64
CA GLY A 464 -15.71 -0.23 21.38
C GLY A 464 -16.45 -0.26 22.72
N VAL A 465 -15.77 0.08 23.82
CA VAL A 465 -16.37 0.10 25.17
C VAL A 465 -17.31 1.29 25.30
N TRP A 466 -18.56 1.05 25.68
CA TRP A 466 -19.55 2.08 26.03
C TRP A 466 -19.45 2.39 27.52
N PHE A 467 -19.14 3.64 27.87
CA PHE A 467 -19.28 4.15 29.25
C PHE A 467 -20.34 5.25 29.30
N ASN A 468 -21.37 5.02 30.11
CA ASN A 468 -22.34 6.02 30.54
C ASN A 468 -22.23 6.13 32.08
N GLY A 469 -21.94 7.32 32.61
CA GLY A 469 -22.08 7.62 34.04
C GLY A 469 -20.96 8.47 34.66
N GLY A 470 -21.28 9.69 35.07
CA GLY A 470 -20.34 10.75 35.49
C GLY A 470 -19.56 10.53 36.80
N LYS A 471 -18.42 11.21 36.91
CA LYS A 471 -18.14 12.28 37.89
C LYS A 471 -16.74 12.91 37.66
N GLU A 472 -16.78 14.22 37.45
CA GLU A 472 -15.77 15.28 37.64
C GLU A 472 -14.25 15.09 37.43
N LYS A 473 -13.72 16.06 36.65
CA LYS A 473 -12.41 16.76 36.76
C LYS A 473 -11.15 16.07 36.20
N GLN A 474 -10.81 16.38 34.95
CA GLN A 474 -9.76 17.37 34.62
C GLN A 474 -9.70 17.57 33.09
N PHE A 475 -9.79 18.82 32.68
CA PHE A 475 -9.64 19.27 31.30
C PHE A 475 -8.21 19.01 30.82
N ILE A 476 -8.02 18.05 29.90
CA ILE A 476 -6.88 18.03 28.96
C ILE A 476 -7.46 17.59 27.62
N GLY A 477 -7.59 18.55 26.68
CA GLY A 477 -8.16 18.31 25.36
C GLY A 477 -7.32 17.33 24.54
N PHE A 478 -7.97 16.38 23.86
CA PHE A 478 -7.29 15.47 22.94
C PHE A 478 -7.34 16.03 21.51
N PHE A 479 -6.24 16.69 21.18
CA PHE A 479 -5.69 16.85 19.84
C PHE A 479 -5.70 15.50 19.10
N VAL A 480 -6.08 15.48 17.82
CA VAL A 480 -5.42 14.57 16.87
C VAL A 480 -3.93 14.80 17.08
N LEU A 481 -3.15 13.80 17.51
CA LEU A 481 -1.72 13.98 17.77
C LEU A 481 -1.05 14.45 16.48
N ILE A 482 -0.86 15.77 16.40
CA ILE A 482 -0.12 16.41 15.33
C ILE A 482 1.33 16.18 15.70
N MET A 483 2.06 15.39 14.91
CA MET A 483 3.51 15.34 14.98
C MET A 483 4.07 16.66 14.44
N LYS A 484 4.01 17.67 15.30
CA LYS A 484 4.55 19.01 15.09
C LYS A 484 5.67 19.23 16.09
N PHE A 485 6.87 19.37 15.57
CA PHE A 485 8.03 19.73 16.38
C PHE A 485 8.76 20.91 15.77
N TYR A 486 9.59 21.54 16.60
CA TYR A 486 10.39 22.69 16.19
C TYR A 486 11.85 22.28 16.03
N LEU A 487 12.39 22.53 14.84
CA LEU A 487 13.83 22.53 14.61
C LEU A 487 14.30 23.97 14.71
N ASP A 488 14.89 24.31 15.86
CA ASP A 488 15.17 25.68 16.28
C ASP A 488 13.90 26.55 16.25
N ASP A 489 13.74 27.36 15.22
CA ASP A 489 12.62 28.27 14.94
C ASP A 489 11.62 27.72 13.91
N LEU A 490 11.97 26.67 13.16
CA LEU A 490 11.17 26.12 12.08
C LEU A 490 10.14 25.08 12.59
N PRO A 491 8.81 25.31 12.45
CA PRO A 491 7.80 24.30 12.71
C PRO A 491 7.76 23.27 11.58
N VAL A 492 8.06 22.02 11.90
CA VAL A 492 7.97 20.89 10.95
C VAL A 492 6.71 20.10 11.22
N LEU A 493 5.91 19.89 10.17
CA LEU A 493 4.76 18.98 10.19
C LEU A 493 5.18 17.66 9.54
N PHE A 494 5.13 16.57 10.32
CA PHE A 494 5.52 15.25 9.85
C PHE A 494 4.28 14.36 9.65
N PRO A 495 4.12 13.67 8.51
CA PRO A 495 2.86 13.02 8.13
C PRO A 495 2.61 11.66 8.82
N TYR A 496 3.35 11.35 9.89
CA TYR A 496 3.26 10.12 10.67
C TYR A 496 3.21 10.43 12.17
N GLU A 497 2.56 9.55 12.94
CA GLU A 497 2.37 9.70 14.40
C GLU A 497 3.66 9.60 15.22
N SER A 498 4.73 9.07 14.64
CA SER A 498 6.01 8.83 15.30
C SER A 498 7.16 9.04 14.33
N ILE A 499 8.31 9.44 14.88
CA ILE A 499 9.53 9.75 14.13
C ILE A 499 10.67 8.85 14.61
N TYR A 500 11.60 8.51 13.71
CA TYR A 500 12.84 7.84 14.09
C TYR A 500 13.88 8.85 14.60
N PRO A 501 14.73 8.47 15.59
CA PRO A 501 15.85 9.31 16.05
C PRO A 501 16.72 9.83 14.90
N GLU A 502 17.05 8.95 13.97
CA GLU A 502 17.87 9.27 12.80
C GLU A 502 17.16 10.21 11.81
N GLN A 503 15.83 10.18 11.70
CA GLN A 503 15.08 11.12 10.86
C GLN A 503 15.15 12.54 11.44
N TYR A 504 15.06 12.67 12.77
CA TYR A 504 15.24 13.95 13.44
C TYR A 504 16.66 14.51 13.23
N ALA A 505 17.69 13.67 13.43
CA ALA A 505 19.08 14.06 13.18
C ALA A 505 19.31 14.48 11.72
N TYR A 506 18.77 13.71 10.78
CA TYR A 506 18.81 14.01 9.35
C TYR A 506 18.21 15.38 9.04
N MET A 507 17.01 15.67 9.53
CA MET A 507 16.37 16.97 9.30
C MET A 507 17.10 18.12 9.97
N ARG A 508 17.65 17.91 11.17
CA ARG A 508 18.44 18.92 11.88
C ARG A 508 19.67 19.33 11.08
N ASP A 509 20.46 18.37 10.63
CA ASP A 509 21.73 18.68 9.95
C ASP A 509 21.49 19.16 8.51
N MET A 510 20.39 18.72 7.87
CA MET A 510 19.92 19.32 6.62
C MET A 510 19.49 20.79 6.82
N LYS A 511 18.76 21.12 7.89
CA LYS A 511 18.40 22.52 8.23
C LYS A 511 19.65 23.39 8.38
N LYS A 512 20.67 22.92 9.12
CA LYS A 512 21.94 23.66 9.28
C LYS A 512 22.59 24.00 7.93
N ALA A 513 22.60 23.05 6.99
CA ALA A 513 23.18 23.27 5.67
C ALA A 513 22.36 24.27 4.83
N LEU A 514 21.03 24.22 4.92
CA LEU A 514 20.12 25.17 4.25
C LEU A 514 20.24 26.59 4.80
N ASP A 515 20.32 26.72 6.13
CA ASP A 515 20.51 27.99 6.83
C ASP A 515 21.87 28.63 6.45
N ALA A 516 22.93 27.81 6.35
CA ALA A 516 24.27 28.24 5.94
C ALA A 516 24.42 28.53 4.44
N LYS A 517 23.38 28.31 3.61
CA LYS A 517 23.44 28.38 2.13
C LYS A 517 24.61 27.56 1.56
N GLY A 518 24.81 26.34 2.09
CA GLY A 518 25.90 25.46 1.71
C GLY A 518 25.44 24.12 1.13
N HIS A 519 26.40 23.38 0.54
CA HIS A 519 26.16 22.02 0.07
C HIS A 519 26.25 21.01 1.22
N CYS A 520 25.53 19.89 1.08
CA CYS A 520 25.38 18.89 2.13
C CYS A 520 25.57 17.48 1.55
N LEU A 521 26.29 16.61 2.28
CA LEU A 521 26.47 15.20 1.94
C LEU A 521 25.97 14.35 3.12
N LEU A 522 24.88 13.63 2.92
CA LEU A 522 24.20 12.86 3.98
C LEU A 522 24.10 11.38 3.60
N GLU A 523 24.65 10.50 4.44
CA GLU A 523 24.41 9.06 4.32
C GLU A 523 23.32 8.63 5.30
N SER A 524 22.19 8.13 4.80
CA SER A 524 21.11 7.62 5.65
C SER A 524 20.65 6.22 5.21
N PRO A 525 20.56 5.22 6.10
CA PRO A 525 20.24 3.83 5.75
C PRO A 525 18.93 3.69 4.96
N SER A 526 18.82 2.62 4.17
CA SER A 526 17.57 2.27 3.48
C SER A 526 16.46 1.94 4.48
N GLY A 527 15.21 2.30 4.15
CA GLY A 527 14.05 2.01 4.99
C GLY A 527 13.85 2.92 6.21
N THR A 528 14.66 3.97 6.37
CA THR A 528 14.52 4.97 7.45
C THR A 528 13.60 6.14 7.10
N GLY A 529 12.94 6.15 5.93
CA GLY A 529 12.05 7.23 5.51
C GLY A 529 12.77 8.54 5.13
N LYS A 530 13.90 8.43 4.42
CA LYS A 530 14.70 9.55 3.91
C LYS A 530 13.86 10.57 3.15
N THR A 531 13.13 10.12 2.14
CA THR A 531 12.32 10.96 1.24
C THR A 531 11.27 11.75 2.01
N VAL A 532 10.52 11.10 2.90
CA VAL A 532 9.50 11.77 3.75
C VAL A 532 10.13 12.82 4.64
N SER A 533 11.24 12.49 5.31
CA SER A 533 11.95 13.43 6.21
C SER A 533 12.45 14.65 5.44
N LEU A 534 13.00 14.41 4.25
CA LEU A 534 13.49 15.47 3.37
C LEU A 534 12.35 16.38 2.88
N LEU A 535 11.28 15.81 2.35
CA LEU A 535 10.12 16.58 1.84
C LEU A 535 9.45 17.35 2.98
N SER A 536 9.27 16.73 4.15
CA SER A 536 8.64 17.37 5.32
C SER A 536 9.43 18.60 5.77
N LEU A 537 10.76 18.51 5.82
CA LEU A 537 11.60 19.66 6.19
C LEU A 537 11.54 20.76 5.14
N ILE A 538 11.76 20.43 3.86
CA ILE A 538 11.88 21.45 2.80
C ILE A 538 10.55 22.16 2.56
N VAL A 539 9.43 21.43 2.53
CA VAL A 539 8.11 22.06 2.41
C VAL A 539 7.83 22.96 3.62
N SER A 540 8.20 22.53 4.83
CA SER A 540 8.06 23.39 6.02
C SER A 540 8.96 24.64 5.92
N TYR A 541 10.20 24.49 5.44
CA TYR A 541 11.13 25.59 5.20
C TYR A 541 10.57 26.61 4.18
N GLN A 542 10.03 26.12 3.06
CA GLN A 542 9.41 26.95 2.01
C GLN A 542 8.21 27.75 2.52
N GLN A 543 7.42 27.20 3.43
CA GLN A 543 6.22 27.86 3.95
C GLN A 543 6.50 28.79 5.12
N HIS A 544 7.56 28.52 5.90
CA HIS A 544 7.93 29.34 7.05
C HIS A 544 8.72 30.59 6.67
N TYR A 545 9.68 30.47 5.75
CA TYR A 545 10.52 31.59 5.35
C TYR A 545 9.92 32.37 4.17
N PRO A 546 10.06 33.71 4.14
CA PRO A 546 9.53 34.54 3.06
C PRO A 546 10.22 34.29 1.71
N GLU A 547 11.50 33.88 1.74
CA GLU A 547 12.22 33.37 0.57
C GLU A 547 11.68 31.97 0.20
N LYS A 548 10.63 31.91 -0.62
CA LYS A 548 10.06 30.65 -1.13
C LYS A 548 11.01 29.98 -2.14
N ARG A 549 12.06 29.34 -1.64
CA ARG A 549 13.05 28.62 -2.45
C ARG A 549 12.44 27.37 -3.08
N LYS A 550 12.34 27.31 -4.40
CA LYS A 550 11.83 26.14 -5.14
C LYS A 550 12.70 24.91 -4.89
N LEU A 551 12.05 23.76 -4.68
CA LEU A 551 12.71 22.46 -4.50
C LEU A 551 12.81 21.76 -5.85
N ILE A 552 14.03 21.33 -6.18
CA ILE A 552 14.32 20.46 -7.30
C ILE A 552 14.75 19.11 -6.72
N TYR A 553 13.88 18.12 -6.85
CA TYR A 553 14.17 16.75 -6.45
C TYR A 553 14.62 15.95 -7.66
N CYS A 554 15.85 15.46 -7.63
CA CYS A 554 16.42 14.65 -8.67
C CYS A 554 16.53 13.21 -8.20
N SER A 555 15.85 12.31 -8.90
CA SER A 555 15.96 10.85 -8.70
C SER A 555 16.62 10.20 -9.91
N ARG A 556 16.98 8.92 -9.81
CA ARG A 556 17.59 8.21 -10.93
C ARG A 556 16.54 7.64 -11.87
N THR A 557 15.54 6.94 -11.33
CA THR A 557 14.56 6.17 -12.12
C THR A 557 13.14 6.75 -12.08
N VAL A 558 12.32 6.44 -13.08
CA VAL A 558 10.91 6.89 -13.15
C VAL A 558 10.06 6.36 -11.97
N PRO A 559 10.18 5.07 -11.55
CA PRO A 559 9.44 4.58 -10.38
C PRO A 559 9.78 5.31 -9.07
N GLU A 560 11.02 5.78 -8.92
CA GLU A 560 11.39 6.60 -7.75
C GLU A 560 10.76 8.01 -7.81
N ILE A 561 10.67 8.61 -9.01
CA ILE A 561 9.97 9.88 -9.22
C ILE A 561 8.50 9.75 -8.79
N GLU A 562 7.82 8.67 -9.22
CA GLU A 562 6.43 8.40 -8.84
C GLU A 562 6.27 8.20 -7.33
N LYS A 563 7.18 7.44 -6.69
CA LYS A 563 7.19 7.27 -5.22
C LYS A 563 7.37 8.60 -4.49
N ALA A 564 8.30 9.44 -4.94
CA ALA A 564 8.52 10.74 -4.32
C ALA A 564 7.31 11.68 -4.48
N LEU A 565 6.62 11.64 -5.64
CA LEU A 565 5.38 12.38 -5.86
C LEU A 565 4.24 11.88 -4.96
N ALA A 566 4.09 10.56 -4.79
CA ALA A 566 3.09 9.98 -3.90
C ALA A 566 3.33 10.35 -2.42
N GLU A 567 4.59 10.33 -1.96
CA GLU A 567 4.93 10.78 -0.61
C GLU A 567 4.69 12.29 -0.42
N LEU A 568 4.97 13.11 -1.44
CA LEU A 568 4.65 14.53 -1.43
C LEU A 568 3.14 14.77 -1.36
N GLN A 569 2.35 14.00 -2.11
CA GLN A 569 0.88 14.06 -2.09
C GLN A 569 0.35 13.73 -0.68
N ARG A 570 0.86 12.67 -0.05
CA ARG A 570 0.53 12.30 1.33
C ARG A 570 0.86 13.41 2.33
N LEU A 571 2.04 14.02 2.20
CA LEU A 571 2.45 15.14 3.03
C LEU A 571 1.51 16.34 2.85
N MET A 572 1.17 16.70 1.62
CA MET A 572 0.27 17.83 1.35
C MET A 572 -1.16 17.56 1.78
N GLU A 573 -1.65 16.33 1.67
CA GLU A 573 -2.96 15.94 2.20
C GLU A 573 -2.97 16.03 3.74
N TYR A 574 -1.91 15.57 4.40
CA TYR A 574 -1.74 15.74 5.85
C TYR A 574 -1.78 17.22 6.20
N ARG A 575 -0.97 18.07 5.55
CA ARG A 575 -0.96 19.52 5.79
C ARG A 575 -2.32 20.18 5.55
N LYS A 576 -3.03 19.80 4.48
CA LYS A 576 -4.37 20.34 4.16
C LYS A 576 -5.38 20.12 5.28
N ARG A 577 -5.29 18.98 5.97
CA ARG A 577 -6.17 18.67 7.12
C ARG A 577 -5.91 19.57 8.34
N TYR A 578 -4.70 20.11 8.51
CA TYR A 578 -4.33 20.90 9.71
C TYR A 578 -4.19 22.40 9.47
N VAL A 579 -3.59 22.80 8.34
CA VAL A 579 -3.30 24.20 8.01
C VAL A 579 -4.37 24.79 7.08
N GLY A 580 -5.16 23.93 6.41
CA GLY A 580 -6.14 24.31 5.40
C GLY A 580 -5.58 24.30 3.97
N ASN A 581 -6.28 24.94 3.03
CA ASN A 581 -5.83 24.99 1.64
C ASN A 581 -4.66 25.98 1.46
N GLU A 582 -3.46 25.45 1.32
CA GLU A 582 -2.27 26.20 0.93
C GLU A 582 -2.15 26.24 -0.61
N GLN A 583 -1.71 27.37 -1.18
CA GLN A 583 -1.31 27.43 -2.59
C GLN A 583 0.02 26.71 -2.76
N PHE A 584 -0.04 25.49 -3.29
CA PHE A 584 1.12 24.64 -3.50
C PHE A 584 0.96 23.86 -4.79
N LEU A 585 2.02 23.86 -5.62
CA LEU A 585 2.07 23.09 -6.86
C LEU A 585 3.30 22.17 -6.84
N GLY A 586 3.04 20.86 -6.83
CA GLY A 586 4.04 19.80 -6.97
C GLY A 586 3.91 19.11 -8.32
N LEU A 587 5.00 19.00 -9.07
CA LEU A 587 4.98 18.51 -10.45
C LEU A 587 6.04 17.42 -10.68
N GLY A 588 5.63 16.33 -11.32
CA GLY A 588 6.52 15.34 -11.91
C GLY A 588 6.89 15.69 -13.36
N LEU A 589 8.17 15.69 -13.69
CA LEU A 589 8.64 15.89 -15.07
C LEU A 589 9.41 14.64 -15.56
N THR A 590 8.98 14.12 -16.72
CA THR A 590 9.61 12.97 -17.39
C THR A 590 9.62 13.15 -18.92
N SER A 591 10.09 12.13 -19.64
CA SER A 591 10.21 12.17 -21.10
C SER A 591 8.85 12.17 -21.80
N ARG A 592 8.83 12.60 -23.07
CA ARG A 592 7.62 12.59 -23.91
C ARG A 592 6.99 11.20 -24.00
N ARG A 593 7.80 10.14 -24.03
CA ARG A 593 7.33 8.75 -24.02
C ARG A 593 6.39 8.47 -22.84
N ASN A 594 6.66 9.04 -21.68
CA ASN A 594 5.90 8.77 -20.46
C ASN A 594 4.72 9.72 -20.27
N LEU A 595 4.62 10.83 -21.00
CA LEU A 595 3.57 11.86 -20.85
C LEU A 595 2.72 12.07 -22.11
N CYS A 596 3.05 11.44 -23.23
CA CYS A 596 2.29 11.56 -24.48
C CYS A 596 0.95 10.83 -24.37
N ILE A 597 -0.13 11.51 -24.75
CA ILE A 597 -1.50 10.97 -24.78
C ILE A 597 -2.06 10.85 -26.21
N HIS A 598 -1.28 11.22 -27.23
CA HIS A 598 -1.69 11.09 -28.63
C HIS A 598 -1.79 9.61 -29.03
N SER A 599 -2.91 9.20 -29.61
CA SER A 599 -3.28 7.80 -29.84
C SER A 599 -2.29 7.01 -30.71
N GLU A 600 -1.69 7.67 -31.71
CA GLU A 600 -0.70 7.05 -32.59
C GLU A 600 0.71 7.02 -31.98
N ILE A 601 1.15 8.15 -31.41
CA ILE A 601 2.51 8.32 -30.92
C ILE A 601 2.72 7.57 -29.60
N SER A 602 1.69 7.50 -28.73
CA SER A 602 1.78 6.82 -27.44
C SER A 602 2.02 5.31 -27.55
N LYS A 603 1.78 4.70 -28.72
CA LYS A 603 2.02 3.27 -28.96
C LYS A 603 3.49 2.95 -29.23
N GLU A 604 4.30 3.95 -29.57
CA GLU A 604 5.70 3.76 -29.92
C GLU A 604 6.55 3.40 -28.69
N LYS A 605 7.39 2.37 -28.82
CA LYS A 605 8.24 1.90 -27.71
C LYS A 605 9.54 2.70 -27.55
N ARG A 606 10.05 3.29 -28.65
CA ARG A 606 11.35 3.97 -28.69
C ARG A 606 11.18 5.48 -28.47
N GLY A 607 11.83 6.03 -27.45
CA GLY A 607 11.76 7.46 -27.10
C GLY A 607 12.14 8.38 -28.26
N ASN A 608 13.23 8.10 -28.96
CA ASN A 608 13.70 8.95 -30.08
C ASN A 608 12.65 9.07 -31.22
N VAL A 609 11.87 8.01 -31.45
CA VAL A 609 10.81 7.98 -32.47
C VAL A 609 9.62 8.80 -32.00
N VAL A 610 9.25 8.69 -30.71
CA VAL A 610 8.23 9.53 -30.08
C VAL A 610 8.59 11.01 -30.21
N ASP A 611 9.85 11.37 -29.97
CA ASP A 611 10.30 12.75 -30.05
C ASP A 611 10.24 13.30 -31.48
N ALA A 612 10.66 12.51 -32.47
CA ALA A 612 10.61 12.86 -33.89
C ALA A 612 9.16 13.00 -34.39
N ARG A 613 8.28 12.06 -34.07
CA ARG A 613 6.84 12.11 -34.43
C ARG A 613 6.11 13.25 -33.74
N CYS A 614 6.43 13.51 -32.47
CA CYS A 614 5.88 14.67 -31.77
C CYS A 614 6.29 15.97 -32.49
N ARG A 615 7.56 16.08 -32.93
CA ARG A 615 8.02 17.24 -33.69
C ARG A 615 7.35 17.36 -35.06
N SER A 616 7.12 16.26 -35.77
CA SER A 616 6.45 16.32 -37.08
C SER A 616 5.04 16.92 -37.00
N LEU A 617 4.39 16.86 -35.84
CA LEU A 617 3.06 17.44 -35.60
C LEU A 617 3.07 18.82 -34.91
N THR A 618 4.18 19.20 -34.27
CA THR A 618 4.25 20.41 -33.42
C THR A 618 5.20 21.48 -33.95
N ALA A 619 5.98 21.18 -35.00
CA ALA A 619 6.90 22.15 -35.59
C ALA A 619 6.15 23.37 -36.18
N PRO A 620 6.69 24.59 -36.05
CA PRO A 620 5.96 25.83 -36.33
C PRO A 620 5.77 26.05 -37.82
N TRP A 621 6.71 25.59 -38.64
CA TRP A 621 6.55 25.62 -40.10
C TRP A 621 5.43 24.70 -40.54
N VAL A 622 5.29 23.51 -39.92
CA VAL A 622 4.16 22.61 -40.16
C VAL A 622 2.86 23.29 -39.72
N ARG A 623 2.81 23.87 -38.51
CA ARG A 623 1.65 24.64 -38.03
C ARG A 623 1.27 25.77 -39.01
N THR A 624 2.26 26.51 -39.51
CA THR A 624 2.05 27.63 -40.44
C THR A 624 1.56 27.17 -41.81
N GLU A 625 2.11 26.09 -42.36
CA GLU A 625 1.67 25.52 -43.64
C GLU A 625 0.26 24.92 -43.53
N THR A 626 -0.01 24.14 -42.49
CA THR A 626 -1.32 23.51 -42.30
C THR A 626 -2.43 24.54 -42.07
N THR A 627 -2.12 25.66 -41.39
CA THR A 627 -3.05 26.80 -41.25
C THR A 627 -3.38 27.45 -42.59
N LYS A 628 -2.44 27.47 -43.55
CA LYS A 628 -2.66 27.98 -44.91
C LYS A 628 -3.50 27.03 -45.77
N ILE A 629 -3.39 25.71 -45.54
CA ILE A 629 -3.98 24.66 -46.39
C ILE A 629 -5.35 24.17 -45.84
N GLN A 630 -5.79 24.61 -44.66
CA GLN A 630 -7.07 24.23 -44.02
C GLN A 630 -7.25 22.70 -43.80
N HIS A 631 -6.19 21.99 -43.43
CA HIS A 631 -6.25 20.55 -43.08
C HIS A 631 -5.82 20.30 -41.61
N PRO A 632 -6.68 20.59 -40.62
CA PRO A 632 -6.32 20.51 -39.19
C PRO A 632 -5.94 19.10 -38.70
N ASP A 633 -6.28 18.05 -39.44
CA ASP A 633 -6.03 16.64 -39.08
C ASP A 633 -4.54 16.26 -39.05
N GLN A 634 -3.64 17.15 -39.50
CA GLN A 634 -2.19 16.92 -39.52
C GLN A 634 -1.45 17.50 -38.31
N LEU A 635 -2.15 18.16 -37.38
CA LEU A 635 -1.57 18.73 -36.17
C LEU A 635 -1.95 17.94 -34.92
N CYS A 636 -1.20 18.16 -33.85
CA CYS A 636 -1.54 17.56 -32.56
C CYS A 636 -2.65 18.37 -31.86
N GLU A 637 -3.87 17.82 -31.82
CA GLU A 637 -5.04 18.44 -31.12
C GLU A 637 -4.67 18.93 -29.71
N TYR A 638 -4.00 18.09 -28.92
CA TYR A 638 -3.63 18.39 -27.54
C TYR A 638 -2.65 19.56 -27.40
N PHE A 639 -1.74 19.74 -28.36
CA PHE A 639 -0.76 20.84 -28.32
C PHE A 639 -1.41 22.16 -28.73
N GLU A 640 -2.20 22.16 -29.81
CA GLU A 640 -2.89 23.36 -30.29
C GLU A 640 -3.89 23.89 -29.25
N ASN A 641 -4.63 23.01 -28.57
CA ASN A 641 -5.54 23.42 -27.50
C ASN A 641 -4.81 24.04 -26.29
N LEU A 642 -3.58 23.58 -25.99
CA LEU A 642 -2.77 24.15 -24.93
C LEU A 642 -2.27 25.55 -25.31
N GLU A 643 -1.81 25.71 -26.54
CA GLU A 643 -1.36 27.00 -27.08
C GLU A 643 -2.52 28.02 -27.15
N ALA A 644 -3.71 27.59 -27.58
CA ALA A 644 -4.91 28.42 -27.57
C ALA A 644 -5.26 28.88 -26.13
N ALA A 645 -5.26 27.95 -25.17
CA ALA A 645 -5.51 28.27 -23.76
C ALA A 645 -4.40 29.15 -23.14
N ASP A 646 -3.17 29.08 -23.66
CA ASP A 646 -2.08 29.96 -23.25
C ASP A 646 -2.33 31.40 -23.68
N ILE A 647 -2.70 31.59 -24.96
CA ILE A 647 -3.04 32.91 -25.51
C ILE A 647 -4.21 33.53 -24.75
N GLU A 648 -5.18 32.73 -24.32
CA GLU A 648 -6.32 33.16 -23.51
C GLU A 648 -6.00 33.38 -22.02
N GLY A 649 -4.80 33.03 -21.56
CA GLY A 649 -4.38 33.12 -20.16
C GLY A 649 -5.08 32.12 -19.23
N THR A 650 -5.81 31.14 -19.77
CA THR A 650 -6.57 30.13 -19.02
C THR A 650 -5.79 28.84 -18.77
N ALA A 651 -4.62 28.69 -19.40
CA ALA A 651 -3.69 27.57 -19.17
C ALA A 651 -2.99 27.68 -17.81
N ALA A 652 -3.75 27.52 -16.72
CA ALA A 652 -3.28 27.43 -15.35
C ALA A 652 -3.67 26.08 -14.73
N MET A 653 -2.75 25.48 -13.99
CA MET A 653 -3.02 24.25 -13.23
C MET A 653 -3.46 24.60 -11.81
N PRO A 654 -4.50 23.96 -11.24
CA PRO A 654 -4.89 24.18 -9.86
C PRO A 654 -3.76 23.86 -8.88
N SER A 655 -3.86 24.39 -7.65
CA SER A 655 -2.98 23.95 -6.57
C SER A 655 -3.21 22.47 -6.26
N GLY A 656 -2.13 21.71 -6.21
CA GLY A 656 -2.16 20.26 -6.06
C GLY A 656 -0.79 19.64 -6.29
N VAL A 657 -0.67 18.37 -5.95
CA VAL A 657 0.48 17.55 -6.32
C VAL A 657 0.00 16.63 -7.43
N TYR A 658 0.65 16.69 -8.58
CA TYR A 658 0.27 15.91 -9.75
C TYR A 658 1.33 14.84 -10.03
N THR A 659 0.93 13.57 -9.92
CA THR A 659 1.72 12.44 -10.40
C THR A 659 1.74 12.39 -11.92
N LEU A 660 2.57 11.51 -12.50
CA LEU A 660 2.66 11.38 -13.95
C LEU A 660 1.34 10.91 -14.59
N ASP A 661 0.58 10.08 -13.88
CA ASP A 661 -0.70 9.60 -14.34
C ASP A 661 -1.80 10.66 -14.13
N ASP A 662 -1.78 11.38 -13.00
CA ASP A 662 -2.69 12.52 -12.78
C ASP A 662 -2.53 13.58 -13.88
N LEU A 663 -1.28 13.84 -14.32
CA LEU A 663 -1.02 14.77 -15.42
C LEU A 663 -1.60 14.30 -16.76
N LYS A 664 -1.54 12.99 -17.04
CA LYS A 664 -2.16 12.42 -18.25
C LYS A 664 -3.68 12.49 -18.18
N GLU A 665 -4.26 12.16 -17.04
CA GLU A 665 -5.71 12.23 -16.81
C GLU A 665 -6.19 13.67 -16.96
N TYR A 666 -5.53 14.63 -16.31
CA TYR A 666 -5.82 16.05 -16.45
C TYR A 666 -5.71 16.52 -17.91
N GLY A 667 -4.65 16.11 -18.62
CA GLY A 667 -4.49 16.44 -20.04
C GLY A 667 -5.55 15.82 -20.95
N LYS A 668 -6.05 14.62 -20.64
CA LYS A 668 -7.18 14.01 -21.36
C LYS A 668 -8.49 14.77 -21.09
N GLU A 669 -8.77 15.10 -19.83
CA GLU A 669 -9.98 15.85 -19.43
C GLU A 669 -10.03 17.24 -20.05
N LYS A 670 -8.91 17.97 -20.03
CA LYS A 670 -8.82 19.32 -20.60
C LYS A 670 -8.46 19.34 -22.09
N LYS A 671 -8.22 18.18 -22.71
CA LYS A 671 -7.69 18.04 -24.07
C LYS A 671 -6.41 18.86 -24.31
N GLN A 672 -5.53 18.92 -23.32
CA GLN A 672 -4.26 19.64 -23.37
C GLN A 672 -3.07 18.68 -23.27
N CYS A 673 -1.96 19.00 -23.90
CA CYS A 673 -0.77 18.15 -23.89
C CYS A 673 -0.08 18.16 -22.51
N PRO A 674 -0.02 17.02 -21.77
CA PRO A 674 0.58 16.98 -20.43
C PRO A 674 2.06 17.34 -20.42
N TYR A 675 2.80 16.93 -21.44
CA TYR A 675 4.24 17.19 -21.54
C TYR A 675 4.54 18.69 -21.60
N PHE A 676 3.93 19.42 -22.54
CA PHE A 676 4.16 20.86 -22.68
C PHE A 676 3.51 21.66 -21.53
N LEU A 677 2.38 21.20 -21.00
CA LEU A 677 1.75 21.79 -19.81
C LEU A 677 2.68 21.72 -18.60
N SER A 678 3.26 20.55 -18.32
CA SER A 678 4.20 20.35 -17.20
C SER A 678 5.41 21.27 -17.33
N ARG A 679 5.97 21.42 -18.54
CA ARG A 679 7.09 22.33 -18.79
C ARG A 679 6.74 23.77 -18.50
N LYS A 680 5.59 24.26 -19.00
CA LYS A 680 5.16 25.63 -18.77
C LYS A 680 4.96 25.94 -17.27
N MET A 681 4.44 24.96 -16.53
CA MET A 681 4.23 25.04 -15.08
C MET A 681 5.51 24.93 -14.24
N LEU A 682 6.68 24.68 -14.85
CA LEU A 682 7.95 24.62 -14.11
C LEU A 682 8.26 25.93 -13.40
N SER A 683 7.93 27.07 -14.02
CA SER A 683 8.16 28.40 -13.45
C SER A 683 7.34 28.65 -12.18
N SER A 684 6.06 28.24 -12.17
CA SER A 684 5.11 28.43 -11.07
C SER A 684 5.14 27.32 -10.00
N ALA A 685 5.72 26.15 -10.29
CA ALA A 685 5.79 25.03 -9.35
C ALA A 685 6.68 25.32 -8.12
N ASN A 686 6.25 24.85 -6.95
CA ASN A 686 7.03 24.93 -5.70
C ASN A 686 8.02 23.76 -5.57
N VAL A 687 7.61 22.59 -6.04
CA VAL A 687 8.40 21.37 -6.04
C VAL A 687 8.36 20.75 -7.43
N VAL A 688 9.54 20.47 -7.98
CA VAL A 688 9.69 19.77 -9.26
C VAL A 688 10.49 18.50 -9.02
N ILE A 689 9.96 17.36 -9.45
CA ILE A 689 10.60 16.05 -9.31
C ILE A 689 10.92 15.49 -10.70
N TYR A 690 12.20 15.26 -11.01
CA TYR A 690 12.65 14.71 -12.29
C TYR A 690 13.91 13.87 -12.19
N SER A 691 14.39 13.34 -13.33
CA SER A 691 15.60 12.49 -13.39
C SER A 691 16.90 13.30 -13.40
N TYR A 692 18.00 12.75 -12.86
CA TYR A 692 19.35 13.33 -12.91
C TYR A 692 19.75 13.89 -14.28
N HIS A 693 19.38 13.20 -15.36
CA HIS A 693 19.73 13.60 -16.72
C HIS A 693 19.18 14.98 -17.09
N TYR A 694 18.05 15.41 -16.51
CA TYR A 694 17.51 16.74 -16.77
C TYR A 694 18.32 17.87 -16.13
N LEU A 695 19.22 17.57 -15.21
CA LEU A 695 20.10 18.57 -14.56
C LEU A 695 21.56 18.42 -14.97
N LEU A 696 22.02 17.18 -15.18
CA LEU A 696 23.42 16.86 -15.45
C LEU A 696 23.75 16.72 -16.94
N ASP A 697 22.80 16.27 -17.78
CA ASP A 697 23.04 16.20 -19.23
C ASP A 697 22.91 17.61 -19.79
N PRO A 698 23.99 18.22 -20.31
CA PRO A 698 23.95 19.59 -20.81
C PRO A 698 22.98 19.81 -21.96
N LYS A 699 22.67 18.74 -22.73
CA LYS A 699 21.69 18.79 -23.83
C LYS A 699 20.27 19.02 -23.32
N VAL A 700 19.97 18.59 -22.10
CA VAL A 700 18.63 18.69 -21.51
C VAL A 700 18.59 19.77 -20.43
N ALA A 701 19.66 19.88 -19.64
CA ALA A 701 19.80 20.83 -18.56
C ALA A 701 19.66 22.27 -19.02
N THR A 702 20.16 22.64 -20.19
CA THR A 702 19.97 24.00 -20.73
C THR A 702 18.49 24.36 -20.95
N MET A 703 17.63 23.38 -21.26
CA MET A 703 16.19 23.59 -21.43
C MET A 703 15.48 23.83 -20.09
N VAL A 704 15.80 23.06 -19.06
CA VAL A 704 15.12 23.15 -17.75
C VAL A 704 15.74 24.21 -16.87
N SER A 705 17.06 24.30 -16.88
CA SER A 705 17.81 25.15 -15.96
C SER A 705 17.50 26.62 -16.20
N ARG A 706 17.29 27.10 -17.43
CA ARG A 706 17.00 28.53 -17.71
C ARG A 706 15.81 29.08 -16.93
N GLU A 707 14.79 28.26 -16.65
CA GLU A 707 13.59 28.65 -15.91
C GLU A 707 13.77 28.60 -14.38
N LEU A 708 14.91 28.09 -13.90
CA LEU A 708 15.20 27.89 -12.48
C LEU A 708 16.09 29.02 -11.94
N SER A 709 15.68 29.61 -10.81
CA SER A 709 16.46 30.64 -10.12
C SER A 709 17.68 30.05 -9.39
N LYS A 710 18.65 30.90 -9.05
CA LYS A 710 19.86 30.51 -8.29
C LYS A 710 19.56 30.11 -6.83
N ASP A 711 18.40 30.55 -6.33
CA ASP A 711 17.95 30.31 -4.95
C ASP A 711 17.23 28.96 -4.79
N CYS A 712 17.20 28.10 -5.82
CA CYS A 712 16.61 26.76 -5.71
C CYS A 712 17.43 25.84 -4.78
N ILE A 713 16.74 24.93 -4.11
CA ILE A 713 17.33 23.83 -3.34
C ILE A 713 17.33 22.59 -4.24
N VAL A 714 18.51 22.07 -4.56
CA VAL A 714 18.67 20.86 -5.37
C VAL A 714 18.93 19.67 -4.45
N VAL A 715 18.21 18.58 -4.67
CA VAL A 715 18.37 17.33 -3.93
C VAL A 715 18.68 16.21 -4.92
N PHE A 716 19.83 15.56 -4.78
CA PHE A 716 20.13 14.30 -5.45
C PHE A 716 19.87 13.15 -4.47
N ASP A 717 18.78 12.41 -4.69
CA ASP A 717 18.44 11.22 -3.90
C ASP A 717 18.93 9.95 -4.58
N GLU A 718 19.40 8.98 -3.81
CA GLU A 718 20.12 7.79 -4.25
C GLU A 718 21.37 8.07 -5.13
N ALA A 719 22.08 9.15 -4.78
CA ALA A 719 23.22 9.71 -5.52
C ALA A 719 24.53 8.89 -5.44
N HIS A 720 24.47 7.59 -5.17
CA HIS A 720 25.67 6.77 -5.04
C HIS A 720 26.43 6.67 -6.38
N ASN A 721 25.76 6.65 -7.53
CA ASN A 721 26.35 6.52 -8.89
C ASN A 721 26.44 7.84 -9.67
N ILE A 722 26.38 8.99 -8.98
CA ILE A 722 26.39 10.31 -9.63
C ILE A 722 27.64 10.55 -10.49
N ASP A 723 28.80 10.03 -10.08
CA ASP A 723 30.05 10.13 -10.83
C ASP A 723 29.97 9.45 -12.20
N ASN A 724 29.38 8.26 -12.26
CA ASN A 724 29.17 7.53 -13.51
C ASN A 724 28.22 8.27 -14.44
N VAL A 725 27.11 8.80 -13.90
CA VAL A 725 26.13 9.59 -14.68
C VAL A 725 26.80 10.84 -15.29
N CYS A 726 27.65 11.53 -14.54
CA CYS A 726 28.41 12.66 -15.04
C CYS A 726 29.37 12.27 -16.17
N THR A 727 30.12 11.18 -16.01
CA THR A 727 31.05 10.71 -17.05
C THR A 727 30.33 10.21 -18.30
N GLU A 728 29.23 9.50 -18.16
CA GLU A 728 28.44 8.96 -19.27
C GLU A 728 27.74 10.07 -20.07
N SER A 729 27.21 11.10 -19.39
CA SER A 729 26.50 12.21 -20.05
C SER A 729 27.38 12.99 -21.03
N LEU A 730 28.70 13.04 -20.77
CA LEU A 730 29.69 13.73 -21.59
C LEU A 730 30.45 12.80 -22.54
N SER A 731 30.32 11.48 -22.37
CA SER A 731 31.00 10.51 -23.22
C SER A 731 30.21 10.24 -24.51
N VAL A 732 30.91 9.94 -25.60
CA VAL A 732 30.30 9.64 -26.90
C VAL A 732 31.01 8.47 -27.57
N ASP A 733 30.24 7.46 -27.93
CA ASP A 733 30.73 6.29 -28.68
C ASP A 733 30.33 6.37 -30.15
N LEU A 734 31.30 6.16 -31.03
CA LEU A 734 31.11 6.10 -32.47
C LEU A 734 31.44 4.70 -32.98
N THR A 735 30.47 4.07 -33.64
CA THR A 735 30.61 2.77 -34.27
C THR A 735 30.55 2.91 -35.79
N ARG A 736 31.03 1.88 -36.51
CA ARG A 736 31.00 1.89 -37.98
C ARG A 736 29.59 2.10 -38.55
N PRO A 737 28.53 1.42 -38.05
CA PRO A 737 27.15 1.67 -38.52
C PRO A 737 26.68 3.12 -38.33
N ILE A 738 27.11 3.81 -37.26
CA ILE A 738 26.78 5.22 -37.03
C ILE A 738 27.43 6.11 -38.09
N LEU A 739 28.68 5.85 -38.47
CA LEU A 739 29.36 6.63 -39.52
C LEU A 739 28.77 6.39 -40.91
N ASP A 740 28.40 5.15 -41.22
CA ASP A 740 27.77 4.81 -42.49
C ASP A 740 26.35 5.41 -42.57
N ALA A 741 25.58 5.37 -41.48
CA ALA A 741 24.30 6.09 -41.37
C ALA A 741 24.49 7.60 -41.53
N SER A 742 25.48 8.20 -40.85
CA SER A 742 25.79 9.64 -40.96
C SER A 742 26.14 10.07 -42.39
N THR A 743 26.78 9.18 -43.16
CA THR A 743 27.11 9.43 -44.57
C THR A 743 25.84 9.50 -45.43
N ARG A 744 24.88 8.60 -45.20
CA ARG A 744 23.56 8.64 -45.86
C ARG A 744 22.81 9.92 -45.49
N SER A 745 22.77 10.26 -44.20
CA SER A 745 22.11 11.49 -43.72
C SER A 745 22.72 12.75 -44.32
N ILE A 746 24.05 12.81 -44.50
CA ILE A 746 24.74 13.93 -45.14
C ILE A 746 24.44 14.04 -46.63
N THR A 747 24.34 12.92 -47.35
CA THR A 747 23.98 12.95 -48.77
C THR A 747 22.54 13.42 -48.95
N ALA A 748 21.60 12.91 -48.14
CA ALA A 748 20.22 13.41 -48.13
C ALA A 748 20.14 14.90 -47.74
N LEU A 749 20.99 15.36 -46.81
CA LEU A 749 21.08 16.77 -46.45
C LEU A 749 21.60 17.64 -47.61
N ALA A 750 22.57 17.13 -48.38
CA ALA A 750 23.12 17.81 -49.55
C ALA A 750 22.06 17.98 -50.66
N GLU A 751 21.33 16.90 -50.98
CA GLU A 751 20.23 16.91 -51.96
C GLU A 751 19.16 17.95 -51.58
N LYS A 752 18.73 17.96 -50.31
CA LYS A 752 17.75 18.95 -49.83
C LYS A 752 18.25 20.41 -49.90
N ILE A 753 19.55 20.63 -49.72
CA ILE A 753 20.13 21.98 -49.87
C ILE A 753 20.11 22.41 -51.34
N GLU A 754 20.39 21.50 -52.27
CA GLU A 754 20.31 21.77 -53.71
C GLU A 754 18.87 22.08 -54.12
N ASP A 755 17.89 21.29 -53.65
CA ASP A 755 16.46 21.54 -53.88
C ASP A 755 16.02 22.90 -53.33
N LEU A 756 16.42 23.24 -52.11
CA LEU A 756 16.04 24.50 -51.47
C LEU A 756 16.74 25.69 -52.14
N LYS A 757 17.93 25.52 -52.69
CA LYS A 757 18.62 26.55 -53.48
C LYS A 757 17.89 26.79 -54.81
N ALA A 758 17.39 25.74 -55.46
CA ALA A 758 16.61 25.85 -56.69
C ALA A 758 15.24 26.53 -56.46
N ASN A 759 14.58 26.20 -55.35
CA ASN A 759 13.22 26.65 -55.07
C ASN A 759 13.13 27.96 -54.25
N ASN A 760 14.05 28.20 -53.31
CA ASN A 760 13.96 29.30 -52.35
C ASN A 760 15.33 29.71 -51.75
N SER A 761 16.18 30.33 -52.58
CA SER A 761 17.52 30.77 -52.18
C SER A 761 17.53 31.86 -51.09
N GLU A 762 16.44 32.62 -50.94
CA GLU A 762 16.31 33.69 -49.94
C GLU A 762 16.40 33.16 -48.50
N LYS A 763 15.83 31.99 -48.21
CA LYS A 763 15.90 31.39 -46.85
C LYS A 763 17.36 31.13 -46.42
N LEU A 764 18.19 30.60 -47.34
CA LEU A 764 19.61 30.33 -47.07
C LEU A 764 20.40 31.63 -46.92
N GLN A 765 20.06 32.66 -47.69
CA GLN A 765 20.71 33.97 -47.60
C GLN A 765 20.37 34.68 -46.27
N ASN A 766 19.10 34.57 -45.82
CA ASN A 766 18.66 35.09 -44.53
C ASN A 766 19.35 34.35 -43.36
N GLU A 767 19.51 33.03 -43.45
CA GLU A 767 20.32 32.28 -42.47
C GLU A 767 21.77 32.77 -42.47
N TYR A 768 22.38 32.94 -43.64
CA TYR A 768 23.75 33.45 -43.75
C TYR A 768 23.92 34.81 -43.07
N ASN A 769 22.99 35.76 -43.32
CA ASN A 769 23.03 37.08 -42.70
C ASN A 769 22.91 36.99 -41.16
N ARG A 770 21.98 36.18 -40.65
CA ARG A 770 21.85 35.91 -39.19
C ARG A 770 23.12 35.34 -38.57
N LEU A 771 23.82 34.45 -39.28
CA LEU A 771 25.09 33.86 -38.82
C LEU A 771 26.25 34.87 -38.84
N VAL A 772 26.15 35.93 -39.65
CA VAL A 772 27.15 37.02 -39.75
C VAL A 772 26.95 38.06 -38.66
N GLU A 773 25.70 38.42 -38.35
CA GLU A 773 25.32 39.39 -37.30
C GLU A 773 25.59 38.86 -35.87
N GLY A 774 25.83 37.55 -35.75
CA GLY A 774 26.24 36.89 -34.52
C GLY A 774 25.09 36.09 -33.87
N LEU A 775 25.45 35.19 -32.96
CA LEU A 775 24.50 34.26 -32.32
C LEU A 775 23.46 34.95 -31.40
N LYS A 776 23.56 36.27 -31.17
CA LYS A 776 22.73 37.04 -30.23
C LYS A 776 21.24 37.06 -30.61
N GLU A 777 20.89 37.34 -31.87
CA GLU A 777 19.48 37.33 -32.31
C GLU A 777 18.94 35.91 -32.51
N VAL A 778 19.82 34.96 -32.85
CA VAL A 778 19.46 33.54 -32.88
C VAL A 778 19.02 33.08 -31.49
N GLN A 779 19.67 33.58 -30.42
CA GLN A 779 19.33 33.34 -29.01
C GLN A 779 17.97 33.92 -28.59
N GLU A 780 17.49 35.00 -29.21
CA GLU A 780 16.16 35.55 -28.94
C GLU A 780 15.07 34.78 -29.70
N ALA A 781 15.38 34.29 -30.91
CA ALA A 781 14.51 33.35 -31.63
C ALA A 781 14.49 31.93 -31.03
N ARG A 782 15.47 31.57 -30.18
CA ARG A 782 15.43 30.35 -29.34
C ARG A 782 14.25 30.35 -28.37
N ASN A 783 13.72 31.52 -28.01
CA ASN A 783 12.71 31.66 -26.95
C ASN A 783 11.36 31.00 -27.27
N ALA A 784 11.08 30.67 -28.54
CA ALA A 784 9.82 30.05 -28.92
C ALA A 784 9.88 28.51 -28.99
N GLU A 785 11.01 27.91 -29.36
CA GLU A 785 11.04 26.46 -29.65
C GLU A 785 12.42 25.84 -29.63
N GLU A 786 12.71 24.97 -28.65
CA GLU A 786 13.97 24.25 -28.63
C GLU A 786 13.83 22.81 -28.13
N LEU A 787 14.23 21.86 -28.99
CA LEU A 787 14.39 20.43 -28.68
C LEU A 787 15.84 19.95 -28.94
N MET A 788 16.69 20.78 -29.55
CA MET A 788 18.10 20.45 -29.77
C MET A 788 18.98 21.50 -29.08
N ALA A 789 19.16 21.35 -27.77
CA ALA A 789 20.09 22.19 -27.05
C ALA A 789 21.53 21.71 -27.25
N ASN A 790 22.44 22.68 -27.27
CA ASN A 790 23.87 22.52 -27.50
C ASN A 790 24.52 21.63 -26.43
N PRO A 791 25.31 20.61 -26.79
CA PRO A 791 26.14 19.92 -25.82
C PRO A 791 27.29 20.85 -25.41
N VAL A 792 27.12 21.50 -24.25
CA VAL A 792 28.25 21.85 -23.38
C VAL A 792 29.23 22.91 -23.90
N LEU A 793 28.77 23.94 -24.62
CA LEU A 793 29.60 25.14 -24.79
C LEU A 793 29.46 26.03 -23.54
N PRO A 794 30.55 26.33 -22.80
CA PRO A 794 30.58 27.45 -21.87
C PRO A 794 29.94 28.71 -22.45
N ASP A 795 29.22 29.47 -21.61
CA ASP A 795 28.46 30.66 -22.03
C ASP A 795 29.34 31.69 -22.76
N ASP A 796 30.64 31.77 -22.41
CA ASP A 796 31.62 32.63 -23.06
C ASP A 796 31.81 32.34 -24.56
N ILE A 797 31.55 31.11 -24.99
CA ILE A 797 31.74 30.62 -26.36
C ILE A 797 30.51 30.88 -27.21
N LEU A 798 29.34 30.89 -26.59
CA LEU A 798 28.08 31.20 -27.27
C LEU A 798 28.05 32.64 -27.81
N ASN A 799 28.94 33.50 -27.30
CA ASN A 799 29.10 34.89 -27.74
C ASN A 799 29.97 35.06 -29.00
N ASP A 800 30.68 34.01 -29.44
CA ASP A 800 31.57 34.06 -30.61
C ASP A 800 30.79 33.93 -31.94
N ALA A 801 31.12 34.75 -32.93
CA ALA A 801 30.56 34.60 -34.27
C ALA A 801 31.02 33.28 -34.94
N VAL A 802 30.09 32.63 -35.66
CA VAL A 802 30.37 31.39 -36.39
C VAL A 802 31.48 31.63 -37.44
N PRO A 803 32.51 30.77 -37.51
CA PRO A 803 33.62 30.93 -38.46
C PRO A 803 33.15 31.00 -39.91
N GLY A 804 33.74 31.92 -40.69
CA GLY A 804 33.38 32.16 -42.10
C GLY A 804 33.33 30.89 -42.97
N ASN A 805 34.26 29.96 -42.72
CA ASN A 805 34.43 28.71 -43.48
C ASN A 805 33.22 27.77 -43.41
N ILE A 806 32.37 27.88 -42.38
CA ILE A 806 31.20 27.00 -42.18
C ILE A 806 29.86 27.74 -42.24
N ARG A 807 29.85 29.04 -42.59
CA ARG A 807 28.62 29.83 -42.69
C ARG A 807 27.72 29.35 -43.81
N ARG A 808 28.29 29.10 -45.00
CA ARG A 808 27.56 28.56 -46.15
C ARG A 808 27.26 27.08 -45.95
N ALA A 809 26.02 26.67 -46.22
CA ALA A 809 25.55 25.30 -46.01
C ALA A 809 26.36 24.26 -46.82
N GLU A 810 26.66 24.55 -48.09
CA GLU A 810 27.46 23.67 -48.98
C GLU A 810 28.85 23.37 -48.40
N HIS A 811 29.53 24.42 -47.91
CA HIS A 811 30.86 24.29 -47.30
C HIS A 811 30.80 23.50 -46.00
N PHE A 812 29.76 23.69 -45.20
CA PHE A 812 29.56 22.93 -43.96
C PHE A 812 29.30 21.44 -44.23
N VAL A 813 28.50 21.11 -45.24
CA VAL A 813 28.25 19.72 -45.63
C VAL A 813 29.52 19.05 -46.18
N ALA A 814 30.27 19.74 -47.03
CA ALA A 814 31.56 19.25 -47.53
C ALA A 814 32.58 19.05 -46.39
N PHE A 815 32.59 19.98 -45.43
CA PHE A 815 33.41 19.90 -44.22
C PHE A 815 33.07 18.68 -43.36
N LEU A 816 31.78 18.46 -43.04
CA LEU A 816 31.35 17.31 -42.25
C LEU A 816 31.59 15.98 -42.99
N ARG A 817 31.39 15.94 -44.31
CA ARG A 817 31.71 14.78 -45.13
C ARG A 817 33.20 14.42 -45.03
N ARG A 818 34.09 15.42 -45.14
CA ARG A 818 35.54 15.22 -44.96
C ARG A 818 35.88 14.70 -43.56
N PHE A 819 35.24 15.24 -42.52
CA PHE A 819 35.47 14.81 -41.15
C PHE A 819 35.00 13.35 -40.89
N ILE A 820 33.85 12.95 -41.44
CA ILE A 820 33.36 11.56 -41.30
C ILE A 820 34.26 10.57 -42.04
N GLU A 821 34.73 10.91 -43.24
CA GLU A 821 35.68 10.05 -43.95
C GLU A 821 37.02 9.93 -43.22
N TYR A 822 37.47 10.99 -42.54
CA TYR A 822 38.61 10.90 -41.63
C TYR A 822 38.34 9.94 -40.46
N LEU A 823 37.18 10.04 -39.79
CA LEU A 823 36.82 9.11 -38.71
C LEU A 823 36.76 7.66 -39.20
N LYS A 824 36.15 7.42 -40.36
CA LYS A 824 36.13 6.10 -41.01
C LYS A 824 37.53 5.58 -41.30
N THR A 825 38.45 6.46 -41.70
CA THR A 825 39.85 6.10 -41.98
C THR A 825 40.59 5.76 -40.68
N ARG A 826 40.37 6.53 -39.61
CA ARG A 826 40.93 6.24 -38.28
C ARG A 826 40.42 4.93 -37.70
N MET A 827 39.16 4.59 -37.90
CA MET A 827 38.58 3.31 -37.43
C MET A 827 39.08 2.07 -38.20
N ARG A 828 39.92 2.21 -39.23
CA ARG A 828 40.55 1.07 -39.92
C ARG A 828 41.79 0.53 -39.21
N VAL A 829 42.27 1.22 -38.18
CA VAL A 829 43.42 0.78 -37.40
C VAL A 829 43.05 -0.51 -36.66
N MET A 830 43.90 -1.53 -36.78
CA MET A 830 43.67 -2.89 -36.26
C MET A 830 44.29 -3.15 -34.88
N HIS A 831 44.83 -2.10 -34.23
CA HIS A 831 45.34 -2.16 -32.87
C HIS A 831 44.67 -1.09 -32.00
N VAL A 832 44.65 -1.32 -30.69
CA VAL A 832 44.08 -0.37 -29.73
C VAL A 832 44.93 0.90 -29.70
N VAL A 833 44.29 2.06 -29.79
CA VAL A 833 44.95 3.37 -29.74
C VAL A 833 44.30 4.23 -28.67
N ALA A 834 45.09 4.79 -27.76
CA ALA A 834 44.66 5.77 -26.77
C ALA A 834 45.36 7.10 -27.03
N GLU A 835 44.60 8.16 -27.26
CA GLU A 835 45.12 9.48 -27.64
C GLU A 835 44.42 10.59 -26.82
N SER A 836 45.15 11.68 -26.56
CA SER A 836 44.54 12.89 -25.99
C SER A 836 43.77 13.66 -27.07
N PRO A 837 42.72 14.43 -26.70
CA PRO A 837 42.00 15.28 -27.65
C PRO A 837 42.91 16.23 -28.43
N VAL A 838 43.98 16.73 -27.80
CA VAL A 838 44.95 17.63 -28.44
C VAL A 838 45.72 16.91 -29.54
N SER A 839 46.23 15.71 -29.26
CA SER A 839 46.92 14.87 -30.25
C SER A 839 46.01 14.51 -31.42
N PHE A 840 44.76 14.14 -31.13
CA PHE A 840 43.77 13.83 -32.14
C PHE A 840 43.47 15.04 -33.04
N LEU A 841 43.26 16.23 -32.47
CA LEU A 841 42.99 17.45 -33.23
C LEU A 841 44.19 17.88 -34.09
N GLN A 842 45.41 17.66 -33.62
CA GLN A 842 46.62 17.92 -34.41
C GLN A 842 46.65 17.00 -35.64
N HIS A 843 46.39 15.71 -35.45
CA HIS A 843 46.35 14.75 -36.56
C HIS A 843 45.20 15.04 -37.55
N VAL A 844 44.02 15.45 -37.06
CA VAL A 844 42.92 15.94 -37.91
C VAL A 844 43.40 17.10 -38.80
N ARG A 845 44.10 18.07 -38.22
CA ARG A 845 44.62 19.24 -38.94
C ARG A 845 45.65 18.85 -40.00
N GLU A 846 46.55 17.93 -39.68
CA GLU A 846 47.60 17.46 -40.59
C GLU A 846 47.05 16.71 -41.81
N ILE A 847 46.03 15.86 -41.62
CA ILE A 847 45.46 15.05 -42.73
C ILE A 847 44.38 15.81 -43.51
N THR A 848 43.47 16.50 -42.82
CA THR A 848 42.25 17.05 -43.45
C THR A 848 42.27 18.56 -43.63
N PHE A 849 43.27 19.25 -43.08
CA PHE A 849 43.37 20.71 -42.98
C PHE A 849 42.18 21.36 -42.26
N ILE A 850 41.46 20.59 -41.43
CA ILE A 850 40.38 21.10 -40.59
C ILE A 850 40.98 21.74 -39.33
N GLU A 851 40.64 23.01 -39.10
CA GLU A 851 41.02 23.72 -37.89
C GLU A 851 40.11 23.36 -36.69
N ARG A 852 40.62 23.62 -35.48
CA ARG A 852 39.87 23.41 -34.23
C ARG A 852 38.62 24.29 -34.13
N LYS A 853 38.71 25.57 -34.52
CA LYS A 853 37.63 26.54 -34.30
C LYS A 853 36.33 26.15 -35.03
N PRO A 854 36.34 25.74 -36.32
CA PRO A 854 35.15 25.21 -37.00
C PRO A 854 34.51 23.99 -36.31
N LEU A 855 35.33 23.03 -35.82
CA LEU A 855 34.82 21.83 -35.14
C LEU A 855 34.00 22.15 -33.88
N ARG A 856 34.33 23.26 -33.21
CA ARG A 856 33.66 23.74 -32.00
C ARG A 856 32.21 24.15 -32.23
N PHE A 857 31.88 24.61 -33.44
CA PHE A 857 30.54 25.10 -33.78
C PHE A 857 29.73 24.08 -34.59
N CYS A 858 30.20 22.83 -34.71
CA CYS A 858 29.54 21.79 -35.51
C CYS A 858 28.10 21.50 -35.06
N SER A 859 27.89 21.29 -33.76
CA SER A 859 26.55 20.96 -33.25
C SER A 859 25.57 22.12 -33.46
N GLU A 860 25.99 23.35 -33.20
CA GLU A 860 25.17 24.54 -33.40
C GLU A 860 24.86 24.79 -34.88
N ARG A 861 25.86 24.67 -35.75
CA ARG A 861 25.68 24.88 -37.19
C ARG A 861 24.72 23.85 -37.77
N LEU A 862 24.81 22.60 -37.33
CA LEU A 862 23.90 21.53 -37.74
C LEU A 862 22.46 21.81 -37.26
N SER A 863 22.26 22.19 -36.00
CA SER A 863 20.94 22.55 -35.47
C SER A 863 20.31 23.72 -36.22
N SER A 864 21.09 24.76 -36.53
CA SER A 864 20.64 25.90 -37.34
C SER A 864 20.20 25.45 -38.73
N LEU A 865 21.01 24.61 -39.39
CA LEU A 865 20.72 24.13 -40.74
C LEU A 865 19.47 23.25 -40.79
N ILE A 866 19.30 22.35 -39.81
CA ILE A 866 18.10 21.50 -39.68
C ILE A 866 16.83 22.35 -39.57
N ARG A 867 16.88 23.46 -38.82
CA ARG A 867 15.77 24.41 -38.69
C ARG A 867 15.49 25.13 -40.00
N THR A 868 16.53 25.62 -40.68
CA THR A 868 16.40 26.35 -41.96
C THR A 868 15.84 25.45 -43.07
N LEU A 869 16.17 24.16 -43.05
CA LEU A 869 15.67 23.15 -44.00
C LEU A 869 14.31 22.55 -43.61
N GLU A 870 13.70 23.01 -42.50
CA GLU A 870 12.35 22.61 -42.07
C GLU A 870 12.16 21.07 -41.97
N LEU A 871 13.22 20.37 -41.54
CA LEU A 871 13.23 18.91 -41.48
C LEU A 871 12.29 18.39 -40.37
N THR A 872 11.32 17.58 -40.77
CA THR A 872 10.31 17.00 -39.87
C THR A 872 10.81 15.73 -39.17
N ASP A 873 11.41 14.79 -39.90
CA ASP A 873 11.96 13.57 -39.33
C ASP A 873 13.43 13.73 -38.92
N LEU A 874 13.67 13.83 -37.62
CA LEU A 874 15.01 13.92 -37.04
C LEU A 874 15.64 12.56 -36.75
N SER A 875 14.87 11.47 -36.81
CA SER A 875 15.37 10.14 -36.44
C SER A 875 16.51 9.70 -37.36
N ASP A 876 16.40 10.03 -38.65
CA ASP A 876 17.41 9.79 -39.68
C ASP A 876 18.70 10.59 -39.51
N TYR A 877 18.63 11.74 -38.81
CA TYR A 877 19.78 12.62 -38.56
C TYR A 877 20.41 12.41 -37.18
N GLY A 878 19.88 11.47 -36.37
CA GLY A 878 20.41 11.19 -35.03
C GLY A 878 21.88 10.73 -35.06
N ALA A 879 22.28 9.94 -36.05
CA ALA A 879 23.67 9.53 -36.24
C ALA A 879 24.58 10.72 -36.55
N LEU A 880 24.14 11.61 -37.44
CA LEU A 880 24.88 12.82 -37.81
C LEU A 880 25.02 13.79 -36.63
N SER A 881 23.95 13.95 -35.83
CA SER A 881 23.96 14.75 -34.60
C SER A 881 24.97 14.21 -33.58
N LYS A 882 25.09 12.88 -33.42
CA LYS A 882 26.13 12.28 -32.57
C LYS A 882 27.55 12.62 -33.05
N VAL A 883 27.80 12.57 -34.35
CA VAL A 883 29.12 12.95 -34.93
C VAL A 883 29.41 14.44 -34.72
N ALA A 884 28.41 15.31 -34.89
CA ALA A 884 28.57 16.74 -34.64
C ALA A 884 28.82 17.07 -33.15
N ALA A 885 28.16 16.34 -32.25
CA ALA A 885 28.40 16.43 -30.81
C ALA A 885 29.82 15.96 -30.44
N PHE A 886 30.27 14.84 -31.01
CA PHE A 886 31.66 14.37 -30.85
C PHE A 886 32.67 15.43 -31.31
N ALA A 887 32.49 16.02 -32.50
CA ALA A 887 33.36 17.08 -33.00
C ALA A 887 33.43 18.29 -32.06
N THR A 888 32.28 18.67 -31.50
CA THR A 888 32.14 19.81 -30.58
C THR A 888 32.83 19.54 -29.24
N LEU A 889 32.66 18.34 -28.68
CA LEU A 889 33.26 17.95 -27.40
C LEU A 889 34.78 17.84 -27.49
N VAL A 890 35.30 17.13 -28.51
CA VAL A 890 36.75 16.95 -28.73
C VAL A 890 37.46 18.30 -28.92
N SER A 891 36.82 19.24 -29.62
CA SER A 891 37.38 20.57 -29.86
C SER A 891 37.26 21.51 -28.66
N THR A 892 36.29 21.31 -27.77
CA THR A 892 36.04 22.16 -26.61
C THR A 892 36.88 21.74 -25.40
N TYR A 893 36.80 20.46 -25.02
CA TYR A 893 37.42 19.94 -23.81
C TYR A 893 38.76 19.27 -24.11
N GLN A 894 39.85 19.89 -23.65
CA GLN A 894 41.20 19.35 -23.82
C GLN A 894 41.69 18.55 -22.60
N LYS A 895 41.15 18.84 -21.41
CA LYS A 895 41.48 18.18 -20.15
C LYS A 895 40.29 17.36 -19.69
N GLY A 896 40.54 16.23 -19.03
CA GLY A 896 39.49 15.35 -18.51
C GLY A 896 38.85 14.42 -19.53
N PHE A 897 39.32 14.40 -20.78
CA PHE A 897 38.83 13.52 -21.84
C PHE A 897 39.97 12.72 -22.45
N MET A 898 39.64 11.52 -22.91
CA MET A 898 40.54 10.65 -23.66
C MET A 898 39.80 10.01 -24.83
N LEU A 899 40.48 9.85 -25.96
CA LEU A 899 39.98 9.07 -27.08
C LEU A 899 40.59 7.68 -27.04
N ILE A 900 39.73 6.65 -27.08
CA ILE A 900 40.15 5.25 -27.10
C ILE A 900 39.50 4.59 -28.32
N LEU A 901 40.33 4.06 -29.21
CA LEU A 901 39.89 3.26 -30.35
C LEU A 901 40.11 1.78 -30.04
N GLU A 902 39.03 1.03 -29.95
CA GLU A 902 39.04 -0.42 -29.77
C GLU A 902 38.62 -1.08 -31.10
N PRO A 903 39.52 -1.80 -31.80
CA PRO A 903 39.20 -2.41 -33.09
C PRO A 903 38.37 -3.70 -32.98
N PHE A 904 38.39 -4.36 -31.82
CA PHE A 904 37.72 -5.62 -31.53
C PHE A 904 36.93 -5.45 -30.22
N GLU A 905 35.82 -6.18 -30.06
CA GLU A 905 35.04 -6.16 -28.81
C GLU A 905 35.80 -6.85 -27.66
N ASN A 906 36.46 -7.98 -27.96
CA ASN A 906 37.36 -8.65 -27.03
C ASN A 906 38.73 -8.89 -27.66
N ASP A 907 39.76 -9.06 -26.81
CA ASP A 907 41.13 -9.33 -27.24
C ASP A 907 41.29 -10.65 -28.02
N HIS A 908 40.30 -11.56 -27.95
CA HIS A 908 40.30 -12.86 -28.65
C HIS A 908 39.51 -12.85 -29.96
N ASP A 909 38.76 -11.78 -30.25
CA ASP A 909 37.93 -11.72 -31.43
C ASP A 909 38.76 -11.44 -32.68
N THR A 910 38.50 -12.17 -33.75
CA THR A 910 39.16 -11.99 -35.05
C THR A 910 38.37 -11.08 -35.99
N ILE A 911 37.09 -10.86 -35.69
CA ILE A 911 36.19 -10.02 -36.48
C ILE A 911 36.33 -8.59 -35.98
N PRO A 912 36.83 -7.66 -36.81
CA PRO A 912 36.94 -6.26 -36.40
C PRO A 912 35.56 -5.65 -36.24
N ASN A 913 35.26 -5.18 -35.03
CA ASN A 913 34.12 -4.32 -34.75
C ASN A 913 34.64 -3.03 -34.10
N PRO A 914 35.17 -2.09 -34.90
CA PRO A 914 35.83 -0.92 -34.34
C PRO A 914 34.83 0.00 -33.66
N VAL A 915 35.18 0.42 -32.44
CA VAL A 915 34.47 1.42 -31.65
C VAL A 915 35.45 2.51 -31.24
N LEU A 916 35.07 3.76 -31.51
CA LEU A 916 35.82 4.94 -31.09
C LEU A 916 35.09 5.60 -29.92
N HIS A 917 35.67 5.52 -28.74
CA HIS A 917 35.19 6.11 -27.51
C HIS A 917 35.80 7.48 -27.30
N LEU A 918 34.97 8.51 -27.14
CA LEU A 918 35.35 9.74 -26.47
C LEU A 918 34.88 9.64 -25.02
N THR A 919 35.78 9.33 -24.11
CA THR A 919 35.44 9.10 -22.71
C THR A 919 35.75 10.34 -21.88
N CYS A 920 34.76 10.81 -21.12
CA CYS A 920 34.97 11.75 -20.04
C CYS A 920 35.48 11.01 -18.80
N LEU A 921 36.66 11.39 -18.29
CA LEU A 921 37.29 10.81 -17.12
C LEU A 921 37.01 11.64 -15.85
N ASP A 922 36.54 12.88 -16.02
CA ASP A 922 36.38 13.87 -14.96
C ASP A 922 34.91 14.21 -14.71
N ALA A 923 34.37 13.72 -13.59
CA ALA A 923 32.99 14.00 -13.19
C ALA A 923 32.76 15.46 -12.78
N THR A 924 33.81 16.19 -12.40
CA THR A 924 33.70 17.59 -11.93
C THR A 924 33.19 18.53 -13.01
N LEU A 925 33.43 18.21 -14.29
CA LEU A 925 33.02 19.02 -15.42
C LEU A 925 31.49 19.17 -15.53
N ALA A 926 30.74 18.10 -15.25
CA ALA A 926 29.28 18.12 -15.28
C ALA A 926 28.68 18.72 -14.00
N MET A 927 29.33 18.53 -12.85
CA MET A 927 28.82 19.01 -11.56
C MET A 927 29.13 20.48 -11.28
N LYS A 928 30.23 21.01 -11.82
CA LYS A 928 30.67 22.38 -11.56
C LYS A 928 29.59 23.44 -11.83
N PRO A 929 28.87 23.44 -12.97
CA PRO A 929 27.80 24.39 -13.21
C PRO A 929 26.65 24.28 -12.20
N VAL A 930 26.38 23.08 -11.66
CA VAL A 930 25.31 22.86 -10.68
C VAL A 930 25.70 23.50 -9.34
N PHE A 931 26.93 23.27 -8.87
CA PHE A 931 27.41 23.86 -7.62
C PHE A 931 27.63 25.37 -7.70
N GLU A 932 28.06 25.90 -8.85
CA GLU A 932 28.23 27.35 -9.05
C GLU A 932 26.89 28.09 -9.18
N ARG A 933 25.87 27.42 -9.72
CA ARG A 933 24.56 28.03 -9.96
C ARG A 933 23.65 28.00 -8.74
N PHE A 934 23.58 26.87 -8.04
CA PHE A 934 22.63 26.65 -6.96
C PHE A 934 23.30 26.79 -5.60
N SER A 935 22.71 27.61 -4.73
CA SER A 935 23.28 27.90 -3.42
C SER A 935 23.33 26.67 -2.50
N SER A 936 22.32 25.80 -2.55
CA SER A 936 22.23 24.61 -1.69
C SER A 936 21.96 23.37 -2.52
N VAL A 937 22.92 22.43 -2.48
CA VAL A 937 22.84 21.13 -3.14
C VAL A 937 22.99 20.06 -2.06
N VAL A 938 21.97 19.21 -1.91
CA VAL A 938 21.93 18.11 -0.95
C VAL A 938 22.14 16.81 -1.71
N ILE A 939 23.20 16.08 -1.39
CA ILE A 939 23.50 14.76 -1.93
C ILE A 939 23.19 13.75 -0.84
N THR A 940 22.24 12.85 -1.09
CA THR A 940 21.79 11.84 -0.13
C THR A 940 21.66 10.46 -0.76
N SER A 941 22.05 9.42 -0.03
CA SER A 941 21.84 8.00 -0.38
C SER A 941 22.13 7.11 0.82
N GLY A 942 21.71 5.85 0.78
CA GLY A 942 21.95 4.88 1.86
C GLY A 942 23.27 4.13 1.83
N THR A 943 24.09 4.35 0.81
CA THR A 943 25.33 3.59 0.59
C THR A 943 26.53 4.46 0.18
N LEU A 944 26.58 5.72 0.63
CA LEU A 944 27.64 6.70 0.33
C LEU A 944 28.93 6.46 1.14
N SER A 945 29.47 5.24 1.10
CA SER A 945 30.66 4.88 1.88
C SER A 945 31.87 4.55 1.00
N PRO A 946 33.06 5.11 1.27
CA PRO A 946 33.37 6.15 2.26
C PRO A 946 33.02 7.56 1.74
N MET A 947 32.48 8.41 2.63
CA MET A 947 31.98 9.75 2.28
C MET A 947 33.09 10.72 1.84
N GLU A 948 34.32 10.53 2.31
CA GLU A 948 35.47 11.42 2.04
C GLU A 948 35.85 11.48 0.55
N LEU A 949 35.53 10.44 -0.21
CA LEU A 949 35.91 10.34 -1.62
C LEU A 949 35.02 11.20 -2.53
N TYR A 950 33.74 11.39 -2.18
CA TYR A 950 32.77 12.12 -3.00
C TYR A 950 33.12 13.60 -3.20
N PRO A 951 33.50 14.38 -2.17
CA PRO A 951 33.98 15.75 -2.35
C PRO A 951 35.15 15.87 -3.33
N THR A 952 36.07 14.90 -3.28
CA THR A 952 37.24 14.85 -4.16
C THR A 952 36.84 14.52 -5.61
N LEU A 953 35.97 13.52 -5.81
CA LEU A 953 35.53 13.09 -7.14
C LEU A 953 34.62 14.10 -7.85
N LEU A 954 33.76 14.79 -7.11
CA LEU A 954 32.77 15.73 -7.66
C LEU A 954 33.24 17.19 -7.62
N GLY A 955 34.34 17.48 -6.92
CA GLY A 955 35.00 18.79 -6.94
C GLY A 955 34.26 19.88 -6.14
N PHE A 956 33.73 19.55 -4.96
CA PHE A 956 33.00 20.50 -4.11
C PHE A 956 33.39 20.38 -2.63
N LYS A 957 33.08 21.41 -1.84
CA LYS A 957 33.30 21.44 -0.39
C LYS A 957 31.96 21.46 0.34
N PRO A 958 31.50 20.34 0.91
CA PRO A 958 30.28 20.32 1.73
C PRO A 958 30.48 21.04 3.05
N VAL A 959 29.41 21.67 3.55
CA VAL A 959 29.35 22.26 4.90
C VAL A 959 29.05 21.19 5.94
N VAL A 960 28.21 20.22 5.59
CA VAL A 960 27.80 19.11 6.46
C VAL A 960 28.12 17.79 5.76
N VAL A 961 28.79 16.90 6.47
CA VAL A 961 29.10 15.53 6.05
C VAL A 961 28.75 14.61 7.21
N GLU A 962 27.62 13.93 7.13
CA GLU A 962 27.12 13.09 8.23
C GLU A 962 26.62 11.73 7.76
N SER A 963 26.90 10.71 8.55
CA SER A 963 26.46 9.32 8.34
C SER A 963 25.61 8.86 9.52
N TYR A 964 24.36 8.56 9.26
CA TYR A 964 23.40 8.16 10.29
C TYR A 964 23.38 6.65 10.47
N MET A 965 23.32 6.22 11.73
CA MET A 965 23.11 4.81 12.08
C MET A 965 21.61 4.50 12.17
N MET A 966 21.25 3.26 11.88
CA MET A 966 19.85 2.83 12.05
C MET A 966 19.62 2.42 13.49
N THR A 967 18.71 3.11 14.19
CA THR A 967 18.38 2.76 15.57
C THR A 967 17.39 1.60 15.58
N LEU A 968 17.83 0.44 16.05
CA LEU A 968 17.09 -0.81 16.00
C LEU A 968 16.58 -1.19 17.40
N ALA A 969 15.28 -1.48 17.52
CA ALA A 969 14.74 -2.12 18.73
C ALA A 969 15.01 -3.64 18.75
N ARG A 970 15.15 -4.23 17.57
CA ARG A 970 15.60 -5.61 17.33
C ARG A 970 16.57 -5.61 16.16
N ASN A 971 17.49 -6.57 16.11
CA ASN A 971 18.42 -6.70 14.99
C ASN A 971 17.64 -7.19 13.76
N CYS A 972 17.10 -6.25 12.97
CA CYS A 972 16.27 -6.54 11.80
C CYS A 972 17.08 -7.16 10.65
N PHE A 973 18.40 -7.03 10.67
CA PHE A 973 19.25 -7.65 9.66
C PHE A 973 20.47 -8.26 10.31
N LEU A 974 21.03 -9.24 9.61
CA LEU A 974 22.22 -9.93 10.05
C LEU A 974 23.20 -10.08 8.87
N PRO A 975 24.30 -9.32 8.87
CA PRO A 975 25.37 -9.49 7.91
C PRO A 975 26.26 -10.68 8.29
N LEU A 976 26.35 -11.66 7.40
CA LEU A 976 27.15 -12.87 7.53
C LEU A 976 28.19 -12.91 6.42
N THR A 977 29.46 -13.15 6.76
CA THR A 977 30.51 -13.36 5.77
C THR A 977 30.94 -14.82 5.75
N ILE A 978 30.69 -15.48 4.62
CA ILE A 978 31.10 -16.87 4.39
C ILE A 978 32.45 -16.85 3.69
N THR A 979 33.47 -17.34 4.38
CA THR A 979 34.85 -17.33 3.90
C THR A 979 35.33 -18.70 3.44
N ARG A 980 34.66 -19.78 3.89
CA ARG A 980 35.01 -21.18 3.61
C ARG A 980 33.77 -22.00 3.28
N GLY A 981 33.93 -22.97 2.39
CA GLY A 981 32.91 -23.97 2.11
C GLY A 981 32.76 -25.00 3.23
N SER A 982 31.81 -25.92 3.10
CA SER A 982 31.67 -27.06 4.01
C SER A 982 32.93 -27.94 3.99
N ASP A 983 33.60 -28.02 2.83
CA ASP A 983 34.88 -28.72 2.63
C ASP A 983 36.10 -27.92 3.13
N GLN A 984 35.90 -26.82 3.87
CA GLN A 984 36.94 -25.89 4.36
C GLN A 984 37.77 -25.16 3.29
N VAL A 985 37.47 -25.37 2.00
CA VAL A 985 38.09 -24.63 0.89
C VAL A 985 37.72 -23.14 0.98
N ALA A 986 38.70 -22.26 0.83
CA ALA A 986 38.48 -20.82 0.85
C ALA A 986 37.69 -20.38 -0.38
N ILE A 987 36.56 -19.71 -0.15
CA ILE A 987 35.67 -19.27 -1.22
C ILE A 987 36.12 -17.89 -1.70
N SER A 988 36.30 -17.74 -3.01
CA SER A 988 36.59 -16.44 -3.62
C SER A 988 36.21 -16.38 -5.10
N SER A 989 35.79 -15.22 -5.58
CA SER A 989 35.57 -14.96 -7.01
C SER A 989 36.78 -14.31 -7.71
N LYS A 990 38.00 -14.50 -7.21
CA LYS A 990 39.21 -14.05 -7.92
C LYS A 990 39.33 -14.76 -9.27
N PHE A 991 39.80 -14.05 -10.29
CA PHE A 991 39.88 -14.56 -11.67
C PHE A 991 40.61 -15.91 -11.80
N GLU A 992 41.72 -16.08 -11.07
CA GLU A 992 42.53 -17.31 -11.07
C GLU A 992 41.79 -18.55 -10.55
N VAL A 993 40.94 -18.37 -9.56
CA VAL A 993 40.29 -19.48 -8.82
C VAL A 993 38.81 -19.64 -9.17
N ARG A 994 38.20 -18.67 -9.88
CA ARG A 994 36.75 -18.67 -10.14
C ARG A 994 36.28 -19.85 -11.01
N ASN A 995 37.19 -20.43 -11.80
CA ASN A 995 36.92 -21.59 -12.67
C ASN A 995 37.19 -22.93 -11.96
N ASP A 996 37.68 -22.91 -10.72
CA ASP A 996 37.89 -24.13 -9.95
C ASP A 996 36.53 -24.76 -9.60
N LEU A 997 36.36 -26.02 -10.00
CA LEU A 997 35.15 -26.79 -9.78
C LEU A 997 34.80 -26.89 -8.28
N ALA A 998 35.80 -26.89 -7.40
CA ALA A 998 35.59 -26.92 -5.96
C ALA A 998 34.87 -25.65 -5.46
N ILE A 999 35.19 -24.47 -6.02
CA ILE A 999 34.54 -23.21 -5.65
C ILE A 999 33.13 -23.15 -6.23
N VAL A 1000 32.94 -23.55 -7.50
CA VAL A 1000 31.63 -23.62 -8.15
C VAL A 1000 30.67 -24.53 -7.37
N ARG A 1001 31.15 -25.69 -6.92
CA ARG A 1001 30.40 -26.61 -6.05
C ARG A 1001 30.06 -25.97 -4.71
N ASN A 1002 31.02 -25.30 -4.06
CA ASN A 1002 30.78 -24.64 -2.78
C ASN A 1002 29.75 -23.50 -2.88
N TYR A 1003 29.74 -22.71 -3.95
CA TYR A 1003 28.68 -21.72 -4.18
C TYR A 1003 27.31 -22.38 -4.40
N GLY A 1004 27.26 -23.50 -5.13
CA GLY A 1004 26.03 -24.27 -5.31
C GLY A 1004 25.52 -24.83 -3.98
N ASN A 1005 26.41 -25.35 -3.13
CA ASN A 1005 26.07 -25.83 -1.79
C ASN A 1005 25.56 -24.71 -0.88
N ILE A 1006 26.17 -23.52 -0.91
CA ILE A 1006 25.67 -22.35 -0.19
C ILE A 1006 24.24 -22.04 -0.65
N LEU A 1007 24.02 -21.93 -1.96
CA LEU A 1007 22.70 -21.63 -2.51
C LEU A 1007 21.65 -22.65 -2.07
N LEU A 1008 21.98 -23.94 -2.17
CA LEU A 1008 21.09 -25.05 -1.83
C LEU A 1008 20.73 -25.05 -0.33
N GLU A 1009 21.71 -24.90 0.56
CA GLU A 1009 21.46 -24.89 2.00
C GLU A 1009 20.68 -23.66 2.47
N PHE A 1010 20.94 -22.50 1.88
CA PHE A 1010 20.13 -21.30 2.15
C PHE A 1010 18.72 -21.42 1.57
N ALA A 1011 18.54 -22.03 0.39
CA ALA A 1011 17.21 -22.29 -0.18
C ALA A 1011 16.36 -23.22 0.69
N LYS A 1012 16.97 -24.18 1.41
CA LYS A 1012 16.27 -25.02 2.40
C LYS A 1012 15.87 -24.26 3.67
N CYS A 1013 16.66 -23.26 4.06
CA CYS A 1013 16.50 -22.55 5.34
C CYS A 1013 15.61 -21.30 5.24
N VAL A 1014 15.75 -20.52 4.17
CA VAL A 1014 15.17 -19.19 4.03
C VAL A 1014 13.73 -19.31 3.51
N PRO A 1015 12.73 -18.71 4.18
CA PRO A 1015 11.36 -18.68 3.66
C PRO A 1015 11.25 -17.77 2.43
N ASP A 1016 10.26 -18.05 1.57
CA ASP A 1016 9.85 -17.15 0.48
C ASP A 1016 10.99 -16.80 -0.51
N GLY A 1017 11.36 -15.53 -0.61
CA GLY A 1017 12.29 -14.98 -1.60
C GLY A 1017 13.77 -15.00 -1.18
N LEU A 1018 14.60 -15.58 -2.05
CA LEU A 1018 16.06 -15.51 -2.01
C LEU A 1018 16.55 -14.73 -3.24
N VAL A 1019 17.40 -13.73 -3.05
CA VAL A 1019 17.99 -12.96 -4.16
C VAL A 1019 19.50 -13.15 -4.15
N CYS A 1020 20.06 -13.58 -5.28
CA CYS A 1020 21.47 -13.87 -5.42
C CYS A 1020 22.08 -12.94 -6.45
N PHE A 1021 23.13 -12.23 -6.06
CA PHE A 1021 23.85 -11.31 -6.94
C PHE A 1021 25.22 -11.87 -7.31
N PHE A 1022 25.50 -11.91 -8.61
CA PHE A 1022 26.78 -12.31 -9.19
C PHE A 1022 27.53 -11.07 -9.72
N PRO A 1023 28.87 -11.11 -9.84
CA PRO A 1023 29.66 -9.99 -10.30
C PRO A 1023 29.43 -9.62 -11.78
N SER A 1024 29.05 -10.58 -12.63
CA SER A 1024 28.90 -10.39 -14.08
C SER A 1024 27.97 -11.43 -14.70
N TYR A 1025 27.32 -11.09 -15.82
CA TYR A 1025 26.49 -12.02 -16.60
C TYR A 1025 27.27 -13.26 -17.07
N LEU A 1026 28.48 -13.07 -17.61
CA LEU A 1026 29.34 -14.19 -18.05
C LEU A 1026 29.60 -15.21 -16.93
N TYR A 1027 29.88 -14.71 -15.73
CA TYR A 1027 30.09 -15.58 -14.57
C TYR A 1027 28.81 -16.31 -14.14
N LEU A 1028 27.67 -15.61 -14.13
CA LEU A 1028 26.37 -16.20 -13.86
C LEU A 1028 26.06 -17.35 -14.84
N GLU A 1029 26.20 -17.11 -16.15
CA GLU A 1029 25.96 -18.12 -17.19
C GLU A 1029 26.87 -19.34 -17.02
N SER A 1030 28.17 -19.12 -16.81
CA SER A 1030 29.13 -20.20 -16.60
C SER A 1030 28.80 -21.06 -15.38
N ILE A 1031 28.43 -20.44 -14.26
CA ILE A 1031 28.09 -21.14 -13.02
C ILE A 1031 26.79 -21.92 -13.19
N VAL A 1032 25.77 -21.31 -13.77
CA VAL A 1032 24.46 -21.95 -13.96
C VAL A 1032 24.59 -23.16 -14.89
N ALA A 1033 25.39 -23.05 -15.96
CA ALA A 1033 25.69 -24.18 -16.84
C ALA A 1033 26.37 -25.32 -16.06
N SER A 1034 27.42 -25.02 -15.30
CA SER A 1034 28.10 -26.04 -14.47
C SER A 1034 27.19 -26.63 -13.38
N TRP A 1035 26.31 -25.83 -12.77
CA TRP A 1035 25.34 -26.32 -11.78
C TRP A 1035 24.28 -27.24 -12.37
N ASN A 1036 23.93 -27.02 -13.64
CA ASN A 1036 23.04 -27.91 -14.37
C ASN A 1036 23.73 -29.25 -14.69
N GLU A 1037 24.99 -29.21 -15.17
CA GLU A 1037 25.78 -30.42 -15.43
C GLU A 1037 26.01 -31.27 -14.17
N LEU A 1038 26.23 -30.62 -13.01
CA LEU A 1038 26.40 -31.28 -11.72
C LEU A 1038 25.08 -31.75 -11.07
N GLY A 1039 23.92 -31.46 -11.68
CA GLY A 1039 22.59 -31.81 -11.16
C GLY A 1039 22.11 -30.96 -9.97
N MET A 1040 22.89 -29.98 -9.51
CA MET A 1040 22.53 -29.13 -8.36
C MET A 1040 21.30 -28.24 -8.61
N LEU A 1041 21.09 -27.82 -9.86
CA LEU A 1041 19.92 -27.00 -10.21
C LEU A 1041 18.61 -27.78 -10.04
N GLN A 1042 18.61 -29.08 -10.36
CA GLN A 1042 17.46 -29.96 -10.14
C GLN A 1042 17.16 -30.14 -8.66
N ASP A 1043 18.20 -30.22 -7.82
CA ASP A 1043 18.05 -30.26 -6.36
C ASP A 1043 17.49 -28.95 -5.80
N LEU A 1044 17.91 -27.81 -6.35
CA LEU A 1044 17.40 -26.50 -5.96
C LEU A 1044 15.90 -26.33 -6.29
N LEU A 1045 15.49 -26.77 -7.49
CA LEU A 1045 14.10 -26.70 -7.98
C LEU A 1045 13.11 -27.50 -7.12
N LYS A 1046 13.58 -28.51 -6.38
CA LYS A 1046 12.75 -29.24 -5.40
C LYS A 1046 12.24 -28.32 -4.29
N TYR A 1047 13.05 -27.33 -3.89
CA TYR A 1047 12.74 -26.42 -2.78
C TYR A 1047 12.14 -25.09 -3.26
N LYS A 1048 12.73 -24.44 -4.28
CA LYS A 1048 12.30 -23.12 -4.76
C LYS A 1048 12.39 -23.00 -6.28
N LEU A 1049 11.53 -22.19 -6.88
CA LEU A 1049 11.62 -21.89 -8.32
C LEU A 1049 12.81 -20.97 -8.60
N VAL A 1050 13.47 -21.14 -9.74
CA VAL A 1050 14.64 -20.35 -10.12
C VAL A 1050 14.28 -19.43 -11.28
N PHE A 1051 14.57 -18.15 -11.11
CA PHE A 1051 14.45 -17.12 -12.14
C PHE A 1051 15.81 -16.47 -12.36
N ILE A 1052 16.16 -16.20 -13.61
CA ILE A 1052 17.46 -15.69 -14.00
C ILE A 1052 17.27 -14.34 -14.67
N GLU A 1053 18.05 -13.34 -14.25
CA GLU A 1053 18.13 -12.05 -14.92
C GLU A 1053 18.89 -12.18 -16.24
N THR A 1054 18.33 -11.62 -17.31
CA THR A 1054 19.00 -11.52 -18.61
C THR A 1054 19.32 -10.07 -18.94
N PRO A 1055 20.23 -9.79 -19.89
CA PRO A 1055 20.49 -8.42 -20.33
C PRO A 1055 19.25 -7.74 -20.92
N ASP A 1056 18.28 -8.51 -21.42
CA ASP A 1056 17.03 -7.98 -21.97
C ASP A 1056 16.09 -7.48 -20.86
N ALA A 1057 15.56 -6.27 -21.06
CA ALA A 1057 14.68 -5.62 -20.09
C ALA A 1057 13.29 -6.26 -20.04
N ALA A 1058 12.77 -6.72 -21.19
CA ALA A 1058 11.42 -7.29 -21.25
C ALA A 1058 11.37 -8.65 -20.56
N GLU A 1059 12.33 -9.53 -20.85
CA GLU A 1059 12.47 -10.82 -20.19
C GLU A 1059 12.73 -10.68 -18.68
N THR A 1060 13.63 -9.77 -18.28
CA THR A 1060 13.89 -9.49 -16.85
C THR A 1060 12.64 -9.01 -16.11
N SER A 1061 11.81 -8.18 -16.74
CA SER A 1061 10.56 -7.71 -16.14
C SER A 1061 9.57 -8.86 -15.92
N LEU A 1062 9.46 -9.77 -16.90
CA LEU A 1062 8.63 -10.98 -16.79
C LEU A 1062 9.17 -11.94 -15.72
N ALA A 1063 10.49 -12.14 -15.66
CA ALA A 1063 11.14 -12.97 -14.65
C ALA A 1063 10.89 -12.43 -13.23
N LEU A 1064 10.96 -11.11 -13.06
CA LEU A 1064 10.68 -10.45 -11.78
C LEU A 1064 9.20 -10.55 -11.38
N GLU A 1065 8.28 -10.41 -12.32
CA GLU A 1065 6.85 -10.56 -12.06
C GLU A 1065 6.52 -11.99 -11.62
N ASN A 1066 7.08 -12.99 -12.31
CA ASN A 1066 6.91 -14.39 -11.95
C ASN A 1066 7.60 -14.74 -10.62
N TYR A 1067 8.73 -14.12 -10.31
CA TYR A 1067 9.39 -14.22 -9.02
C TYR A 1067 8.48 -13.76 -7.87
N ARG A 1068 7.85 -12.58 -8.01
CA ARG A 1068 6.91 -12.05 -7.02
C ARG A 1068 5.71 -12.98 -6.84
N LYS A 1069 5.08 -13.40 -7.93
CA LYS A 1069 3.96 -14.37 -7.91
C LYS A 1069 4.33 -15.67 -7.20
N ALA A 1070 5.53 -16.20 -7.43
CA ALA A 1070 5.99 -17.42 -6.79
C ALA A 1070 6.22 -17.28 -5.27
N CYS A 1071 6.66 -16.10 -4.82
CA CYS A 1071 6.78 -15.78 -3.40
C CYS A 1071 5.40 -15.64 -2.74
N ASP A 1072 4.46 -14.96 -3.39
CA ASP A 1072 3.12 -14.72 -2.85
C ASP A 1072 2.25 -16.00 -2.79
N ASN A 1073 2.47 -16.92 -3.72
CA ASN A 1073 1.79 -18.22 -3.74
C ASN A 1073 2.39 -19.26 -2.76
N GLY A 1074 3.39 -18.87 -1.95
CA GLY A 1074 3.97 -19.73 -0.90
C GLY A 1074 4.91 -20.83 -1.40
N ARG A 1075 5.25 -20.88 -2.69
CA ARG A 1075 6.27 -21.82 -3.22
C ARG A 1075 7.67 -21.34 -2.89
N GLY A 1076 7.88 -20.02 -2.86
CA GLY A 1076 9.19 -19.39 -2.71
C GLY A 1076 10.01 -19.45 -4.01
N ALA A 1077 10.90 -18.48 -4.16
CA ALA A 1077 11.68 -18.32 -5.39
C ALA A 1077 13.10 -17.84 -5.11
N VAL A 1078 13.98 -18.18 -6.05
CA VAL A 1078 15.37 -17.74 -6.12
C VAL A 1078 15.51 -16.87 -7.36
N LEU A 1079 15.96 -15.63 -7.19
CA LEU A 1079 16.31 -14.74 -8.28
C LEU A 1079 17.83 -14.68 -8.42
N LEU A 1080 18.37 -15.24 -9.50
CA LEU A 1080 19.78 -15.10 -9.85
C LEU A 1080 19.95 -13.86 -10.71
N SER A 1081 20.71 -12.89 -10.21
CA SER A 1081 20.83 -11.54 -10.76
C SER A 1081 22.28 -11.07 -10.75
N VAL A 1082 22.55 -9.95 -11.42
CA VAL A 1082 23.90 -9.38 -11.49
C VAL A 1082 23.97 -8.12 -10.62
N ALA A 1083 25.05 -7.98 -9.84
CA ALA A 1083 25.25 -6.87 -8.89
C ALA A 1083 25.41 -5.49 -9.53
N ARG A 1084 25.65 -5.45 -10.84
CA ARG A 1084 25.68 -4.24 -11.69
C ARG A 1084 24.58 -4.29 -12.76
N GLY A 1085 23.63 -5.22 -12.61
CA GLY A 1085 22.50 -5.41 -13.50
C GLY A 1085 21.35 -4.47 -13.16
N LYS A 1086 20.28 -4.52 -13.95
CA LYS A 1086 19.13 -3.62 -13.81
C LYS A 1086 18.36 -3.88 -12.51
N VAL A 1087 18.29 -5.15 -12.12
CA VAL A 1087 17.61 -5.59 -10.89
C VAL A 1087 18.28 -5.01 -9.65
N SER A 1088 19.62 -4.91 -9.66
CA SER A 1088 20.40 -4.38 -8.55
C SER A 1088 20.30 -2.87 -8.36
N GLU A 1089 19.67 -2.14 -9.29
CA GLU A 1089 19.52 -0.68 -9.25
C GLU A 1089 18.07 -0.21 -9.07
N GLY A 1090 17.12 -0.75 -9.85
CA GLY A 1090 15.76 -0.17 -9.95
C GLY A 1090 14.64 -0.95 -9.27
N VAL A 1091 14.93 -2.11 -8.64
CA VAL A 1091 13.90 -3.02 -8.12
C VAL A 1091 13.90 -3.09 -6.60
N ASP A 1092 12.71 -2.96 -6.02
CA ASP A 1092 12.51 -3.12 -4.59
C ASP A 1092 12.05 -4.53 -4.23
N PHE A 1093 12.71 -5.10 -3.22
CA PHE A 1093 12.42 -6.41 -2.64
C PHE A 1093 11.80 -6.21 -1.26
N ASP A 1094 10.51 -5.91 -1.24
CA ASP A 1094 9.81 -5.63 0.00
C ASP A 1094 9.47 -6.92 0.75
N HIS A 1095 9.69 -6.94 2.07
CA HIS A 1095 9.21 -8.00 2.96
C HIS A 1095 9.61 -9.43 2.52
N ASN A 1096 8.63 -10.26 2.15
CA ASN A 1096 8.82 -11.67 1.78
C ASN A 1096 9.62 -11.83 0.47
N TYR A 1097 9.71 -10.81 -0.37
CA TYR A 1097 10.45 -10.86 -1.62
C TYR A 1097 11.98 -10.84 -1.43
N GLY A 1098 12.50 -10.54 -0.25
CA GLY A 1098 13.94 -10.31 -0.05
C GLY A 1098 14.48 -10.86 1.27
N ARG A 1099 13.98 -12.01 1.76
CA ARG A 1099 14.33 -12.53 3.10
C ARG A 1099 15.81 -12.86 3.28
N ALA A 1100 16.50 -13.20 2.21
CA ALA A 1100 17.94 -13.25 2.20
C ALA A 1100 18.49 -12.75 0.86
N VAL A 1101 19.54 -11.93 0.94
CA VAL A 1101 20.36 -11.57 -0.20
C VAL A 1101 21.72 -12.23 -0.06
N ILE A 1102 22.13 -12.98 -1.09
CA ILE A 1102 23.46 -13.58 -1.18
C ILE A 1102 24.26 -12.86 -2.25
N LEU A 1103 25.37 -12.25 -1.86
CA LEU A 1103 26.33 -11.65 -2.77
C LEU A 1103 27.46 -12.66 -3.03
N PHE A 1104 27.43 -13.28 -4.21
CA PHE A 1104 28.47 -14.23 -4.64
C PHE A 1104 29.68 -13.46 -5.16
N GLY A 1105 30.78 -13.49 -4.40
CA GLY A 1105 31.99 -12.78 -4.80
C GLY A 1105 31.92 -11.26 -4.60
N ILE A 1106 32.99 -10.57 -4.97
CA ILE A 1106 33.04 -9.09 -4.96
C ILE A 1106 32.73 -8.56 -6.37
N PRO A 1107 31.79 -7.61 -6.52
CA PRO A 1107 31.40 -7.07 -7.82
C PRO A 1107 32.40 -6.03 -8.33
N TYR A 1108 33.63 -6.46 -8.62
CA TYR A 1108 34.62 -5.60 -9.28
C TYR A 1108 34.19 -5.27 -10.71
N GLN A 1109 34.53 -4.07 -11.17
CA GLN A 1109 34.52 -3.77 -12.60
C GLN A 1109 35.58 -4.60 -13.32
N TYR A 1110 35.37 -4.78 -14.62
CA TYR A 1110 36.36 -5.43 -15.47
C TYR A 1110 37.65 -4.59 -15.53
N THR A 1111 38.68 -5.04 -14.82
CA THR A 1111 39.94 -4.30 -14.63
C THR A 1111 40.76 -4.17 -15.90
N GLU A 1112 40.53 -5.02 -16.89
CA GLU A 1112 41.25 -4.95 -18.17
C GLU A 1112 40.64 -3.95 -19.15
N SER A 1113 39.44 -3.42 -18.86
CA SER A 1113 38.81 -2.35 -19.62
C SER A 1113 39.76 -1.15 -19.74
N ARG A 1114 39.98 -0.69 -20.98
CA ARG A 1114 40.86 0.44 -21.27
C ARG A 1114 40.29 1.75 -20.74
N ILE A 1115 38.97 1.92 -20.80
CA ILE A 1115 38.23 3.06 -20.24
C ILE A 1115 38.52 3.18 -18.74
N LEU A 1116 38.42 2.07 -18.01
CA LEU A 1116 38.67 2.08 -16.56
C LEU A 1116 40.14 2.38 -16.25
N LYS A 1117 41.10 1.78 -16.97
CA LYS A 1117 42.54 2.07 -16.79
C LYS A 1117 42.84 3.55 -17.01
N ALA A 1118 42.33 4.14 -18.09
CA ALA A 1118 42.47 5.56 -18.38
C ALA A 1118 41.89 6.43 -17.24
N ARG A 1119 40.72 6.06 -16.72
CA ARG A 1119 40.09 6.77 -15.59
C ARG A 1119 40.92 6.63 -14.31
N LEU A 1120 41.44 5.45 -14.00
CA LEU A 1120 42.27 5.21 -12.83
C LEU A 1120 43.58 6.00 -12.88
N GLU A 1121 44.25 6.05 -14.05
CA GLU A 1121 45.43 6.89 -14.27
C GLU A 1121 45.12 8.37 -14.08
N TYR A 1122 44.01 8.85 -14.63
CA TYR A 1122 43.57 10.24 -14.46
C TYR A 1122 43.29 10.60 -12.99
N LEU A 1123 42.61 9.71 -12.25
CA LEU A 1123 42.30 9.91 -10.83
C LEU A 1123 43.57 9.89 -9.95
N ARG A 1124 44.54 9.06 -10.31
CA ARG A 1124 45.84 8.99 -9.62
C ARG A 1124 46.63 10.28 -9.83
N ASP A 1125 46.70 10.77 -11.06
CA ASP A 1125 47.59 11.90 -11.39
C ASP A 1125 47.00 13.25 -10.95
N ASN A 1126 45.68 13.44 -11.08
CA ASN A 1126 45.04 14.73 -10.74
C ASN A 1126 44.48 14.80 -9.33
N PHE A 1127 43.85 13.73 -8.84
CA PHE A 1127 43.17 13.71 -7.54
C PHE A 1127 43.94 12.90 -6.48
N LYS A 1128 45.09 12.33 -6.83
CA LYS A 1128 45.93 11.50 -5.94
C LYS A 1128 45.18 10.31 -5.33
N VAL A 1129 44.15 9.82 -6.00
CA VAL A 1129 43.39 8.64 -5.57
C VAL A 1129 44.11 7.39 -6.05
N ARG A 1130 44.45 6.48 -5.14
CA ARG A 1130 45.09 5.20 -5.50
C ARG A 1130 44.13 4.31 -6.28
N GLU A 1131 44.65 3.59 -7.26
CA GLU A 1131 43.84 2.78 -8.16
C GLU A 1131 43.02 1.70 -7.41
N ASN A 1132 43.68 0.97 -6.51
CA ASN A 1132 43.02 -0.04 -5.68
C ASN A 1132 41.98 0.56 -4.72
N ASP A 1133 42.15 1.82 -4.32
CA ASP A 1133 41.18 2.48 -3.44
C ASP A 1133 39.88 2.76 -4.16
N PHE A 1134 39.94 3.26 -5.39
CA PHE A 1134 38.77 3.48 -6.24
C PHE A 1134 38.10 2.15 -6.63
N LEU A 1135 38.88 1.14 -7.05
CA LEU A 1135 38.32 -0.18 -7.40
C LEU A 1135 37.57 -0.82 -6.23
N THR A 1136 38.15 -0.74 -5.03
CA THR A 1136 37.51 -1.30 -3.84
C THR A 1136 36.31 -0.46 -3.41
N PHE A 1137 36.40 0.87 -3.48
CA PHE A 1137 35.27 1.76 -3.23
C PHE A 1137 34.08 1.42 -4.11
N ASP A 1138 34.29 1.40 -5.42
CA ASP A 1138 33.22 1.15 -6.38
C ASP A 1138 32.62 -0.26 -6.22
N ALA A 1139 33.43 -1.27 -5.93
CA ALA A 1139 32.95 -2.62 -5.67
C ALA A 1139 32.14 -2.73 -4.36
N MET A 1140 32.59 -2.07 -3.28
CA MET A 1140 31.85 -2.09 -2.00
C MET A 1140 30.55 -1.27 -2.08
N ARG A 1141 30.54 -0.17 -2.85
CA ARG A 1141 29.34 0.61 -3.16
C ARG A 1141 28.24 -0.26 -3.78
N HIS A 1142 28.56 -0.97 -4.86
CA HIS A 1142 27.61 -1.87 -5.54
C HIS A 1142 27.22 -3.07 -4.66
N GLY A 1143 28.17 -3.64 -3.92
CA GLY A 1143 27.88 -4.74 -2.99
C GLY A 1143 26.91 -4.32 -1.88
N ALA A 1144 27.14 -3.16 -1.27
CA ALA A 1144 26.27 -2.59 -0.25
C ALA A 1144 24.90 -2.21 -0.80
N GLN A 1145 24.83 -1.72 -2.05
CA GLN A 1145 23.56 -1.42 -2.71
C GLN A 1145 22.71 -2.67 -2.89
N CYS A 1146 23.29 -3.76 -3.40
CA CYS A 1146 22.62 -5.04 -3.58
C CYS A 1146 22.05 -5.56 -2.25
N VAL A 1147 22.89 -5.58 -1.23
CA VAL A 1147 22.56 -6.10 0.10
C VAL A 1147 21.57 -5.17 0.84
N GLY A 1148 21.68 -3.86 0.65
CA GLY A 1148 20.79 -2.85 1.22
C GLY A 1148 19.36 -2.88 0.70
N ARG A 1149 19.05 -3.71 -0.31
CA ARG A 1149 17.68 -3.93 -0.80
C ARG A 1149 16.83 -4.83 0.09
N VAL A 1150 17.46 -5.58 1.00
CA VAL A 1150 16.77 -6.43 1.99
C VAL A 1150 15.91 -5.63 2.96
N LEU A 1151 16.29 -4.38 3.23
CA LEU A 1151 15.66 -3.57 4.27
C LEU A 1151 14.84 -2.42 3.69
N ARG A 1152 13.55 -2.43 4.01
CA ARG A 1152 12.58 -1.42 3.58
C ARG A 1152 11.90 -0.69 4.73
N GLY A 1153 11.94 -1.25 5.94
CA GLY A 1153 11.51 -0.59 7.17
C GLY A 1153 12.02 -1.31 8.41
N LYS A 1154 11.87 -0.68 9.58
CA LYS A 1154 12.29 -1.29 10.86
C LYS A 1154 11.43 -2.49 11.26
N SER A 1155 10.24 -2.66 10.68
CA SER A 1155 9.41 -3.85 10.84
C SER A 1155 9.87 -5.02 9.97
N ASP A 1156 10.63 -4.75 8.91
CA ASP A 1156 11.11 -5.78 8.00
C ASP A 1156 12.35 -6.46 8.58
N TYR A 1157 12.68 -7.64 8.06
CA TYR A 1157 13.91 -8.32 8.42
C TYR A 1157 14.45 -9.19 7.29
N GLY A 1158 15.77 -9.37 7.27
CA GLY A 1158 16.39 -10.30 6.35
C GLY A 1158 17.89 -10.50 6.56
N LEU A 1159 18.40 -11.52 5.88
CA LEU A 1159 19.80 -11.95 5.95
C LEU A 1159 20.62 -11.29 4.85
N MET A 1160 21.83 -10.88 5.20
CA MET A 1160 22.78 -10.23 4.30
C MET A 1160 24.03 -11.10 4.21
N VAL A 1161 24.14 -11.92 3.17
CA VAL A 1161 25.21 -12.92 3.07
C VAL A 1161 26.27 -12.46 2.07
N PHE A 1162 27.49 -12.27 2.55
CA PHE A 1162 28.68 -11.97 1.75
C PHE A 1162 29.49 -13.26 1.53
N ALA A 1163 29.37 -13.86 0.35
CA ALA A 1163 30.05 -15.12 0.02
C ALA A 1163 31.38 -14.86 -0.71
N ASP A 1164 32.38 -14.36 0.02
CA ASP A 1164 33.79 -14.29 -0.42
C ASP A 1164 34.70 -14.04 0.79
N LYS A 1165 35.80 -14.78 0.91
CA LYS A 1165 36.81 -14.57 1.94
C LYS A 1165 37.34 -13.13 1.99
N ARG A 1166 37.35 -12.43 0.84
CA ARG A 1166 37.90 -11.07 0.74
C ARG A 1166 37.07 -10.02 1.48
N PHE A 1167 35.78 -10.23 1.74
CA PHE A 1167 34.96 -9.31 2.55
C PHE A 1167 35.42 -9.23 4.01
N ALA A 1168 36.08 -10.28 4.52
CA ALA A 1168 36.64 -10.30 5.88
C ALA A 1168 37.87 -9.39 6.06
N ARG A 1169 38.48 -8.90 4.98
CA ARG A 1169 39.66 -8.02 5.08
C ARG A 1169 39.24 -6.60 5.52
N ALA A 1170 40.06 -5.99 6.36
CA ALA A 1170 39.80 -4.66 6.92
C ALA A 1170 39.64 -3.56 5.86
N ASP A 1171 40.43 -3.61 4.77
CA ASP A 1171 40.38 -2.63 3.67
C ASP A 1171 39.04 -2.59 2.92
N LYS A 1172 38.31 -3.71 2.93
CA LYS A 1172 37.00 -3.87 2.30
C LYS A 1172 35.87 -3.64 3.28
N ARG A 1173 35.96 -4.28 4.46
CA ARG A 1173 34.97 -4.15 5.52
C ARG A 1173 34.78 -2.69 5.95
N ALA A 1174 35.87 -1.93 6.08
CA ALA A 1174 35.82 -0.52 6.46
C ALA A 1174 35.17 0.40 5.41
N LYS A 1175 35.02 -0.06 4.16
CA LYS A 1175 34.38 0.70 3.07
C LYS A 1175 32.88 0.39 2.93
N LEU A 1176 32.34 -0.61 3.62
CA LEU A 1176 30.89 -0.81 3.70
C LEU A 1176 30.23 0.32 4.51
N PRO A 1177 28.94 0.62 4.35
CA PRO A 1177 28.26 1.63 5.18
C PRO A 1177 28.35 1.31 6.68
N LYS A 1178 28.49 2.35 7.52
CA LYS A 1178 28.66 2.19 8.98
C LYS A 1178 27.54 1.35 9.62
N TRP A 1179 26.30 1.53 9.16
CA TRP A 1179 25.15 0.79 9.67
C TRP A 1179 25.22 -0.72 9.40
N ILE A 1180 25.93 -1.18 8.37
CA ILE A 1180 26.21 -2.62 8.16
C ILE A 1180 27.38 -3.06 9.04
N GLN A 1181 28.45 -2.26 9.10
CA GLN A 1181 29.67 -2.61 9.82
C GLN A 1181 29.43 -2.90 11.31
N VAL A 1182 28.55 -2.13 11.96
CA VAL A 1182 28.26 -2.28 13.40
C VAL A 1182 27.66 -3.65 13.72
N GLU A 1183 26.80 -4.17 12.85
CA GLU A 1183 26.19 -5.50 13.02
C GLU A 1183 27.11 -6.66 12.56
N MET A 1184 28.22 -6.35 11.86
CA MET A 1184 29.24 -7.32 11.47
C MET A 1184 30.20 -7.66 12.62
N SER A 1185 29.69 -8.30 13.67
CA SER A 1185 30.53 -8.78 14.77
C SER A 1185 31.59 -9.78 14.30
N GLU A 1186 32.73 -9.88 15.01
CA GLU A 1186 33.83 -10.79 14.63
C GLU A 1186 33.40 -12.25 14.50
N ALA A 1187 32.39 -12.67 15.27
CA ALA A 1187 31.80 -14.01 15.21
C ALA A 1187 31.16 -14.32 13.83
N TYR A 1188 30.72 -13.30 13.10
CA TYR A 1188 29.99 -13.46 11.82
C TYR A 1188 30.84 -13.19 10.58
N VAL A 1189 32.12 -12.85 10.74
CA VAL A 1189 33.01 -12.43 9.64
C VAL A 1189 33.76 -13.60 8.98
N ASN A 1190 33.96 -14.71 9.70
CA ASN A 1190 34.76 -15.84 9.21
C ASN A 1190 34.02 -17.17 9.37
N LEU A 1191 32.87 -17.30 8.70
CA LEU A 1191 32.00 -18.47 8.83
C LEU A 1191 32.25 -19.48 7.71
N SER A 1192 32.10 -20.77 8.05
CA SER A 1192 31.85 -21.82 7.06
C SER A 1192 30.37 -21.85 6.67
N THR A 1193 30.03 -22.50 5.55
CA THR A 1193 28.65 -22.64 5.08
C THR A 1193 27.71 -23.17 6.17
N ASP A 1194 28.08 -24.24 6.87
CA ASP A 1194 27.20 -24.89 7.86
C ASP A 1194 26.98 -24.00 9.10
N MET A 1195 28.01 -23.29 9.54
CA MET A 1195 27.92 -22.32 10.65
C MET A 1195 27.04 -21.13 10.27
N ALA A 1196 27.15 -20.65 9.02
CA ALA A 1196 26.32 -19.57 8.51
C ALA A 1196 24.85 -19.98 8.45
N VAL A 1197 24.55 -21.20 8.00
CA VAL A 1197 23.19 -21.75 7.94
C VAL A 1197 22.60 -21.94 9.34
N ALA A 1198 23.38 -22.44 10.30
CA ALA A 1198 22.93 -22.57 11.69
C ALA A 1198 22.57 -21.20 12.30
N THR A 1199 23.40 -20.19 12.04
CA THR A 1199 23.18 -18.81 12.49
C THR A 1199 21.96 -18.20 11.80
N ALA A 1200 21.80 -18.41 10.49
CA ALA A 1200 20.65 -17.97 9.71
C ALA A 1200 19.33 -18.57 10.22
N LYS A 1201 19.31 -19.88 10.53
CA LYS A 1201 18.14 -20.55 11.12
C LYS A 1201 17.74 -19.92 12.46
N LYS A 1202 18.72 -19.65 13.32
CA LYS A 1202 18.49 -19.02 14.63
C LYS A 1202 17.91 -17.61 14.46
N PHE A 1203 18.50 -16.82 13.57
CA PHE A 1203 18.04 -15.47 13.26
C PHE A 1203 16.60 -15.45 12.71
N LEU A 1204 16.31 -16.24 11.68
CA LEU A 1204 14.99 -16.27 11.05
C LEU A 1204 13.91 -16.74 12.02
N ARG A 1205 14.19 -17.73 12.88
CA ARG A 1205 13.24 -18.19 13.92
C ARG A 1205 12.97 -17.12 14.96
N SER A 1206 14.01 -16.39 15.39
CA SER A 1206 13.86 -15.27 16.32
C SER A 1206 13.05 -14.13 15.71
N MET A 1207 13.31 -13.78 14.44
CA MET A 1207 12.63 -12.67 13.77
C MET A 1207 11.19 -12.99 13.33
N ALA A 1208 10.87 -14.28 13.16
CA ALA A 1208 9.52 -14.74 12.85
C ALA A 1208 8.54 -14.66 14.03
N GLN A 1209 9.03 -14.38 15.25
CA GLN A 1209 8.16 -14.16 16.41
C GLN A 1209 7.35 -12.86 16.25
N PRO A 1210 6.12 -12.81 16.80
CA PRO A 1210 5.30 -11.61 16.75
C PRO A 1210 6.04 -10.43 17.37
N PHE A 1211 5.99 -9.30 16.66
CA PHE A 1211 6.72 -8.11 17.04
C PHE A 1211 5.87 -7.25 18.00
N GLU A 1212 6.12 -7.35 19.31
CA GLU A 1212 5.42 -6.56 20.32
C GLU A 1212 5.70 -5.05 20.15
N HIS A 1213 4.67 -4.21 20.27
CA HIS A 1213 4.72 -2.75 20.05
C HIS A 1213 5.50 -1.94 21.12
N SER A 1214 6.44 -2.55 21.86
CA SER A 1214 7.24 -1.85 22.88
C SER A 1214 8.33 -0.92 22.32
N GLN A 1215 8.28 -0.56 21.02
CA GLN A 1215 9.26 0.29 20.33
C GLN A 1215 9.28 1.76 20.78
N LEU A 1216 8.24 2.21 21.51
CA LEU A 1216 8.15 3.55 22.08
C LEU A 1216 9.31 3.75 23.08
N GLY A 1217 10.28 4.59 22.74
CA GLY A 1217 11.44 4.86 23.60
C GLY A 1217 12.80 4.62 22.95
N ILE A 1218 12.93 3.60 22.10
CA ILE A 1218 14.22 3.16 21.54
C ILE A 1218 14.33 3.56 20.07
N SER A 1219 13.54 2.92 19.19
CA SER A 1219 13.64 3.14 17.74
C SER A 1219 12.60 4.09 17.18
N LEU A 1220 11.53 4.37 17.94
CA LEU A 1220 10.42 5.26 17.59
C LEU A 1220 10.21 6.28 18.72
N TRP A 1221 10.10 7.55 18.35
CA TRP A 1221 9.81 8.66 19.24
C TRP A 1221 8.41 9.20 18.93
N ASP A 1222 7.58 9.28 19.97
CA ASP A 1222 6.31 10.00 19.96
C ASP A 1222 6.54 11.49 20.34
N ASP A 1223 5.51 12.32 20.26
CA ASP A 1223 5.60 13.77 20.49
C ASP A 1223 6.25 14.13 21.84
N LYS A 1224 5.92 13.37 22.89
CA LYS A 1224 6.42 13.59 24.25
C LYS A 1224 7.90 13.26 24.35
N LEU A 1225 8.31 12.08 23.90
CA LEU A 1225 9.69 11.64 23.98
C LEU A 1225 10.60 12.48 23.05
N LEU A 1226 10.06 12.91 21.90
CA LEU A 1226 10.73 13.86 21.02
C LEU A 1226 11.00 15.18 21.75
N ALA A 1227 10.00 15.76 22.42
CA ALA A 1227 10.18 17.00 23.20
C ALA A 1227 11.24 16.85 24.31
N GLU A 1228 11.23 15.74 25.04
CA GLU A 1228 12.24 15.43 26.06
C GLU A 1228 13.66 15.31 25.47
N ASN A 1229 13.80 14.61 24.35
CA ASN A 1229 15.10 14.43 23.69
C ASN A 1229 15.63 15.74 23.09
N ILE A 1230 14.75 16.58 22.55
CA ILE A 1230 15.09 17.95 22.11
C ILE A 1230 15.60 18.78 23.30
N ALA A 1231 14.94 18.70 24.46
CA ALA A 1231 15.36 19.42 25.66
C ALA A 1231 16.73 18.94 26.17
N LYS A 1232 16.97 17.62 26.17
CA LYS A 1232 18.27 17.03 26.50
C LYS A 1232 19.38 17.48 25.55
N ASP A 1233 19.11 17.53 24.24
CA ASP A 1233 20.11 17.97 23.24
C ASP A 1233 20.44 19.46 23.40
N LYS A 1234 19.43 20.32 23.64
CA LYS A 1234 19.63 21.74 23.99
C LYS A 1234 20.45 21.91 25.27
N GLY A 1235 20.22 21.09 26.28
CA GLY A 1235 20.99 21.09 27.53
C GLY A 1235 22.46 20.68 27.33
N LYS A 1236 22.72 19.67 26.51
CA LYS A 1236 24.09 19.25 26.15
C LYS A 1236 24.85 20.35 25.41
N ARG A 1237 24.21 21.03 24.45
CA ARG A 1237 24.84 22.14 23.72
C ARG A 1237 25.16 23.34 24.60
N ARG A 1238 24.24 23.72 25.50
CA ARG A 1238 24.53 24.77 26.49
C ARG A 1238 25.73 24.42 27.36
N ARG A 1239 25.86 23.15 27.79
CA ARG A 1239 27.04 22.70 28.55
C ARG A 1239 28.32 22.67 27.72
N ALA A 1240 28.25 22.32 26.44
CA ALA A 1240 29.40 22.34 25.54
C ALA A 1240 29.88 23.77 25.26
N GLN A 1241 28.96 24.72 25.00
CA GLN A 1241 29.29 26.14 24.82
C GLN A 1241 29.87 26.77 26.10
N ILE A 1242 29.36 26.42 27.28
CA ILE A 1242 29.91 26.89 28.55
C ILE A 1242 31.34 26.36 28.80
N ASN A 1243 31.68 25.19 28.26
CA ASN A 1243 33.04 24.64 28.38
C ASN A 1243 34.02 25.21 27.35
N ASP A 1244 33.56 25.71 26.20
CA ASP A 1244 34.41 26.38 25.20
C ASP A 1244 34.64 27.88 25.50
N ASP A 1245 33.77 28.50 26.32
CA ASP A 1245 33.88 29.90 26.75
C ASP A 1245 34.65 30.10 28.08
N ASP A 1246 35.31 29.06 28.61
CA ASP A 1246 36.15 29.17 29.82
C ASP A 1246 37.64 29.34 29.43
N PRO A 1247 38.21 30.56 29.45
CA PRO A 1247 39.58 30.83 29.01
C PRO A 1247 40.66 30.36 30.00
N MET A 1248 40.34 29.44 30.92
CA MET A 1248 41.26 28.95 31.96
C MET A 1248 41.69 27.47 31.81
N ASN A 1249 41.57 26.87 30.62
CA ASN A 1249 42.21 25.59 30.32
C ASN A 1249 43.03 25.68 29.02
N GLU A 1250 44.15 26.41 29.09
CA GLU A 1250 45.37 26.16 28.30
C GLU A 1250 46.53 25.83 29.25
#